data_AF-A0A9W8YSX4-F1
#
_entry.id   AF-A0A9W8YSX4-F1
#
_cell.length_a   1.000
_cell.length_b   1.000
_cell.length_c   1.000
_cell.angle_alpha   90.00
_cell.angle_beta   90.00
_cell.angle_gamma   90.00
#
_symmetry.space_group_name_H-M   'P 1'
#
loop_
_entity.id
_entity.type
_entity.pdbx_description
1 polymer ?
#
loop_
_entity_poly.entity_id
_entity_poly.type
_entity_poly.pdbx_seq_one_letter_code
_entity_poly.pdbx_strand_id
1 'polypeptide(L)'
;MVLSQIATISYGSSYMAVSIPVVLIVLWILAQFYLLTSQQLRILDIELKAPIYTRLTETNEGLMTIRAFGWQEAYKSQFQHRIDESKRAIYMLFMVQRWLNFVLDLIIAGLATLLMTLATQLRTSMDAAALGVGLSSIIGFSALTSQFILAYTELENSLGAVARIEDCVDSIESEDARIQNNTYRPQDLTHDWSCNGEVNFSKVTVFYHDQEKPALSDISFRVLPGQKVLICGRTGSGKSTLISALLRLADLHGEDSQISIGGIDIATVPAESVRGVCVVIPQTPFFLPGSVRLNLAVSGSNVQSDETMKEVLAKVGLWELIRERGGLEADMALVALSHGHQQLFCLAAAILRKKNASIIIMDEVTSGVDDETERKMYELIRDEFGMYLAFAAINEALGRPPLMFVDLRPFGPPMVIVRDHEIAEQIIKPLDGHPYSLPKMPSVYSHMVHVTGRSSILPSHSEHWKQLRRRFNPGFAPQHLITMLPEILDRSLTFINRLEDFDASGQPFSLIHLTANLTFDIITSITMDSNFGAQAKGQPGDFISIYHELFRTYTSEQIDLPWFLTPRLEWKRRQLAKQVRVTLKEIVLKAFCDRRKGSVKSRSVLSQSLQDMEGDTLTEQALDEVCDQLSTFLFAGHDTTSIALSWMFYELSRSPHALQALRNELDGLFGPDLNPRTVREKLLSPDGQLLLYRMPYASAVFKETLRLWPPAGTARFVPPGLGMTVKTASGEEYSLDGLHVYNCATIIQRDPAIYGDSSDDFVPERWLEGGSEIPVTAWRGFERGPRNCIGQELAMLEAKVVIALVGRYVDFIKVGLGSVSLDKAGKPALDRKGQYKVEQPMYPTRQVTPKPVDGMMMKAHIRH
;
A
#
# COMPACT_ATOMS: atom_id res chain seq x y z
N MET A 1 -37.32 1.30 -61.30
CA MET A 1 -36.68 1.79 -62.55
C MET A 1 -36.53 0.70 -63.60
N VAL A 2 -35.99 -0.48 -63.29
CA VAL A 2 -35.88 -1.63 -64.24
C VAL A 2 -37.23 -1.98 -64.88
N LEU A 3 -38.31 -2.12 -64.07
CA LEU A 3 -39.67 -2.37 -64.57
C LEU A 3 -40.19 -1.24 -65.50
N SER A 4 -39.81 0.00 -65.22
CA SER A 4 -40.18 1.15 -66.07
C SER A 4 -39.48 1.08 -67.42
N GLN A 5 -38.21 0.66 -67.48
CA GLN A 5 -37.52 0.46 -68.76
C GLN A 5 -38.10 -0.72 -69.54
N ILE A 6 -38.45 -1.83 -68.89
CA ILE A 6 -39.14 -2.95 -69.55
C ILE A 6 -40.47 -2.48 -70.15
N ALA A 7 -41.23 -1.67 -69.41
CA ALA A 7 -42.47 -1.08 -69.91
C ALA A 7 -42.23 -0.13 -71.09
N THR A 8 -41.20 0.71 -71.04
CA THR A 8 -40.84 1.63 -72.14
C THR A 8 -40.33 0.89 -73.38
N ILE A 9 -39.57 -0.19 -73.22
CA ILE A 9 -39.13 -1.08 -74.31
C ILE A 9 -40.36 -1.74 -74.97
N SER A 10 -41.35 -2.12 -74.17
CA SER A 10 -42.62 -2.70 -74.65
C SER A 10 -43.55 -1.67 -75.28
N TYR A 11 -43.47 -0.41 -74.85
CA TYR A 11 -44.18 0.71 -75.50
C TYR A 11 -43.65 0.98 -76.90
N GLY A 12 -42.33 0.81 -77.11
CA GLY A 12 -41.71 0.91 -78.43
C GLY A 12 -42.21 -0.12 -79.45
N SER A 13 -42.71 -1.28 -79.00
CA SER A 13 -43.34 -2.31 -79.84
C SER A 13 -44.25 -3.22 -79.01
N SER A 14 -45.55 -3.26 -79.29
CA SER A 14 -46.49 -4.18 -78.61
C SER A 14 -46.08 -5.65 -78.74
N TYR A 15 -45.43 -6.02 -79.85
CA TYR A 15 -44.92 -7.37 -80.11
C TYR A 15 -43.68 -7.73 -79.27
N MET A 16 -42.94 -6.74 -78.75
CA MET A 16 -41.81 -6.99 -77.84
C MET A 16 -42.28 -7.51 -76.48
N ALA A 17 -43.57 -7.39 -76.13
CA ALA A 17 -44.11 -7.94 -74.90
C ALA A 17 -43.91 -9.47 -74.79
N VAL A 18 -43.82 -10.19 -75.93
CA VAL A 18 -43.55 -11.64 -75.97
C VAL A 18 -42.16 -11.99 -75.47
N SER A 19 -41.19 -11.07 -75.59
CA SER A 19 -39.83 -11.27 -75.08
C SER A 19 -39.72 -11.13 -73.56
N ILE A 20 -40.68 -10.49 -72.89
CA ILE A 20 -40.61 -10.17 -71.45
C ILE A 20 -40.50 -11.44 -70.60
N PRO A 21 -41.35 -12.48 -70.75
CA PRO A 21 -41.26 -13.68 -69.92
C PRO A 21 -39.92 -14.40 -70.09
N VAL A 22 -39.39 -14.44 -71.32
CA VAL A 22 -38.10 -15.06 -71.63
C VAL A 22 -36.96 -14.28 -70.97
N VAL A 23 -36.94 -12.95 -71.08
CA VAL A 23 -35.94 -12.09 -70.43
C VAL A 23 -36.01 -12.22 -68.92
N LEU A 24 -37.20 -12.25 -68.32
CA LEU A 24 -37.37 -12.41 -66.87
C LEU A 24 -36.85 -13.77 -66.38
N ILE A 25 -37.12 -14.86 -67.12
CA ILE A 25 -36.60 -16.19 -66.77
C ILE A 25 -35.07 -16.21 -66.86
N VAL A 26 -34.50 -15.65 -67.93
CA VAL A 26 -33.03 -15.58 -68.10
C VAL A 26 -32.40 -14.74 -67.00
N LEU A 27 -32.97 -13.57 -66.68
CA LEU A 27 -32.49 -12.72 -65.59
C LEU A 27 -32.61 -13.42 -64.22
N TRP A 28 -33.68 -14.19 -64.00
CA TRP A 28 -33.84 -14.97 -62.76
C TRP A 28 -32.76 -16.05 -62.63
N ILE A 29 -32.49 -16.82 -63.68
CA ILE A 29 -31.42 -17.83 -63.69
C ILE A 29 -30.06 -17.19 -63.45
N LEU A 30 -29.79 -16.06 -64.12
CA LEU A 30 -28.53 -15.32 -63.96
C LEU A 30 -28.37 -14.76 -62.54
N ALA A 31 -29.44 -14.23 -61.97
CA ALA A 31 -29.44 -13.76 -60.59
C ALA A 31 -29.11 -14.90 -59.62
N GLN A 32 -29.75 -16.07 -59.75
CA GLN A 32 -29.48 -17.23 -58.89
C GLN A 32 -28.01 -17.69 -58.96
N PHE A 33 -27.46 -17.84 -60.17
CA PHE A 33 -26.08 -18.28 -60.35
C PHE A 33 -25.06 -17.25 -59.84
N TYR A 34 -25.29 -15.97 -60.15
CA TYR A 34 -24.42 -14.88 -59.72
C TYR A 34 -24.45 -14.71 -58.20
N LEU A 35 -25.62 -14.73 -57.57
CA LEU A 35 -25.78 -14.52 -56.13
C LEU A 35 -25.02 -15.58 -55.33
N LEU A 36 -25.21 -16.86 -55.65
CA LEU A 36 -24.53 -17.97 -54.97
C LEU A 36 -23.00 -17.84 -55.07
N THR A 37 -22.49 -17.53 -56.27
CA THR A 37 -21.04 -17.42 -56.50
C THR A 37 -20.45 -16.17 -55.83
N SER A 38 -21.15 -15.03 -55.94
CA SER A 38 -20.73 -13.74 -55.38
C SER A 38 -20.71 -13.76 -53.86
N GLN A 39 -21.70 -14.40 -53.22
CA GLN A 39 -21.78 -14.53 -51.76
C GLN A 39 -20.60 -15.33 -51.19
N GLN A 40 -20.27 -16.48 -51.78
CA GLN A 40 -19.12 -17.29 -51.35
C GLN A 40 -17.79 -16.55 -51.51
N LEU A 41 -17.59 -15.84 -52.63
CA LEU A 41 -16.39 -15.03 -52.84
C LEU A 41 -16.28 -13.85 -51.87
N ARG A 42 -17.40 -13.25 -51.46
CA ARG A 42 -17.43 -12.17 -50.45
C ARG A 42 -17.12 -12.69 -49.04
N ILE A 43 -17.61 -13.87 -48.67
CA ILE A 43 -17.25 -14.51 -47.39
C ILE A 43 -15.74 -14.79 -47.37
N LEU A 44 -15.22 -15.40 -48.44
CA LEU A 44 -13.79 -15.66 -48.58
C LEU A 44 -12.95 -14.37 -48.51
N ASP A 45 -13.42 -13.27 -49.11
CA ASP A 45 -12.75 -11.96 -49.01
C ASP A 45 -12.71 -11.44 -47.55
N ILE A 46 -13.80 -11.60 -46.79
CA ILE A 46 -13.85 -11.21 -45.37
C ILE A 46 -12.87 -12.05 -44.55
N GLU A 47 -12.86 -13.37 -44.73
CA GLU A 47 -11.97 -14.28 -44.02
C GLU A 47 -10.49 -13.99 -44.30
N LEU A 48 -10.13 -13.77 -45.56
CA LEU A 48 -8.75 -13.47 -45.95
C LEU A 48 -8.27 -12.07 -45.51
N LYS A 49 -9.19 -11.15 -45.20
CA LYS A 49 -8.87 -9.82 -44.65
C LYS A 49 -8.62 -9.84 -43.14
N ALA A 50 -9.28 -10.72 -42.39
CA ALA A 50 -9.09 -10.84 -40.94
C ALA A 50 -7.61 -10.95 -40.49
N PRO A 51 -6.76 -11.82 -41.10
CA PRO A 51 -5.34 -11.91 -40.72
C PRO A 51 -4.55 -10.64 -41.06
N ILE A 52 -4.97 -9.86 -42.06
CA ILE A 52 -4.32 -8.58 -42.41
C ILE A 52 -4.55 -7.57 -41.30
N TYR A 53 -5.79 -7.44 -40.81
CA TYR A 53 -6.11 -6.54 -39.70
C TYR A 53 -5.38 -6.94 -38.41
N THR A 54 -5.37 -8.23 -38.10
CA THR A 54 -4.66 -8.79 -36.93
C THR A 54 -3.16 -8.49 -37.00
N ARG A 55 -2.52 -8.70 -38.16
CA ARG A 55 -1.09 -8.37 -38.34
C ARG A 55 -0.82 -6.88 -38.26
N LEU A 56 -1.76 -6.05 -38.70
CA LEU A 56 -1.63 -4.60 -38.64
C LEU A 56 -1.69 -4.10 -37.19
N THR A 57 -2.61 -4.64 -36.38
CA THR A 57 -2.67 -4.35 -34.94
C THR A 57 -1.43 -4.87 -34.21
N GLU A 58 -1.00 -6.10 -34.46
CA GLU A 58 0.24 -6.67 -33.89
C GLU A 58 1.48 -5.84 -34.26
N THR A 59 1.58 -5.36 -35.50
CA THR A 59 2.70 -4.53 -35.95
C THR A 59 2.68 -3.16 -35.28
N ASN A 60 1.48 -2.58 -35.07
CA ASN A 60 1.32 -1.30 -34.39
C ASN A 60 1.73 -1.40 -32.91
N GLU A 61 1.30 -2.46 -32.22
CA GLU A 61 1.66 -2.73 -30.82
C GLU A 61 3.14 -3.12 -30.67
N GLY A 62 3.68 -3.92 -31.61
CA GLY A 62 5.04 -4.46 -31.60
C GLY A 62 6.09 -3.62 -32.35
N LEU A 63 5.77 -2.39 -32.76
CA LEU A 63 6.60 -1.61 -33.69
C LEU A 63 8.03 -1.40 -33.20
N MET A 64 8.19 -1.14 -31.90
CA MET A 64 9.49 -0.93 -31.27
C MET A 64 10.34 -2.21 -31.31
N THR A 65 9.74 -3.36 -30.99
CA THR A 65 10.38 -4.68 -31.02
C THR A 65 10.85 -5.02 -32.43
N ILE A 66 9.97 -4.86 -33.43
CA ILE A 66 10.31 -5.15 -34.84
C ILE A 66 11.51 -4.30 -35.30
N ARG A 67 11.58 -3.03 -34.88
CA ARG A 67 12.71 -2.15 -35.20
C ARG A 67 13.99 -2.54 -34.47
N ALA A 68 13.90 -2.86 -33.18
CA ALA A 68 15.04 -3.23 -32.36
C ALA A 68 15.74 -4.50 -32.87
N PHE A 69 14.97 -5.49 -33.34
CA PHE A 69 15.50 -6.74 -33.88
C PHE A 69 15.79 -6.73 -35.39
N GLY A 70 15.54 -5.61 -36.09
CA GLY A 70 15.81 -5.50 -37.52
C GLY A 70 14.88 -6.35 -38.40
N TRP A 71 13.66 -6.67 -37.94
CA TRP A 71 12.74 -7.60 -38.61
C TRP A 71 11.78 -6.93 -39.61
N GLN A 72 11.99 -5.65 -39.93
CA GLN A 72 11.09 -4.87 -40.77
C GLN A 72 10.81 -5.56 -42.12
N GLU A 73 11.86 -6.09 -42.77
CA GLU A 73 11.71 -6.66 -44.11
C GLU A 73 11.06 -8.04 -44.11
N ALA A 74 11.28 -8.84 -43.06
CA ALA A 74 10.58 -10.10 -42.86
C ALA A 74 9.08 -9.88 -42.64
N TYR A 75 8.70 -8.92 -41.78
CA TYR A 75 7.31 -8.56 -41.52
C TYR A 75 6.64 -7.96 -42.77
N LYS A 76 7.34 -7.10 -43.51
CA LYS A 76 6.84 -6.51 -44.76
C LYS A 76 6.59 -7.56 -45.83
N SER A 77 7.49 -8.52 -46.01
CA SER A 77 7.33 -9.63 -46.95
C SER A 77 6.11 -10.50 -46.60
N GLN A 78 5.95 -10.85 -45.31
CA GLN A 78 4.79 -11.60 -44.84
C GLN A 78 3.48 -10.82 -45.05
N PHE A 79 3.48 -9.51 -44.78
CA PHE A 79 2.32 -8.65 -44.98
C PHE A 79 1.94 -8.54 -46.47
N GLN A 80 2.92 -8.41 -47.36
CA GLN A 80 2.72 -8.44 -48.81
C GLN A 80 2.10 -9.75 -49.27
N HIS A 81 2.61 -10.90 -48.80
CA HIS A 81 2.04 -12.21 -49.13
C HIS A 81 0.56 -12.32 -48.74
N ARG A 82 0.18 -11.85 -47.54
CA ARG A 82 -1.21 -11.86 -47.08
C ARG A 82 -2.10 -10.91 -47.86
N ILE A 83 -1.59 -9.74 -48.25
CA ILE A 83 -2.29 -8.84 -49.17
C ILE A 83 -2.54 -9.56 -50.48
N ASP A 84 -1.52 -10.19 -51.07
CA ASP A 84 -1.64 -10.90 -52.34
C ASP A 84 -2.69 -12.02 -52.26
N GLU A 85 -2.72 -12.78 -51.16
CA GLU A 85 -3.74 -13.79 -50.91
C GLU A 85 -5.15 -13.19 -50.85
N SER A 86 -5.37 -12.13 -50.06
CA SER A 86 -6.68 -11.45 -49.96
C SER A 86 -7.13 -10.85 -51.30
N LYS A 87 -6.20 -10.27 -52.08
CA LYS A 87 -6.53 -9.67 -53.39
C LYS A 87 -7.03 -10.70 -54.39
N ARG A 88 -6.67 -11.99 -54.29
CA ARG A 88 -7.19 -13.04 -55.18
C ARG A 88 -8.70 -13.16 -55.09
N ALA A 89 -9.28 -13.14 -53.89
CA ALA A 89 -10.73 -13.23 -53.71
C ALA A 89 -11.46 -12.01 -54.31
N ILE A 90 -10.96 -10.80 -54.05
CA ILE A 90 -11.50 -9.56 -54.65
C ILE A 90 -11.39 -9.59 -56.18
N TYR A 91 -10.26 -10.06 -56.71
CA TYR A 91 -10.04 -10.14 -58.14
C TYR A 91 -11.01 -11.12 -58.81
N MET A 92 -11.24 -12.29 -58.20
CA MET A 92 -12.26 -13.23 -58.66
C MET A 92 -13.67 -12.61 -58.61
N LEU A 93 -13.99 -11.83 -57.57
CA LEU A 93 -15.26 -11.12 -57.49
C LEU A 93 -15.43 -10.12 -58.66
N PHE A 94 -14.38 -9.37 -58.99
CA PHE A 94 -14.39 -8.49 -60.18
C PHE A 94 -14.54 -9.26 -61.49
N MET A 95 -13.92 -10.44 -61.62
CA MET A 95 -14.10 -11.29 -62.79
C MET A 95 -15.56 -11.75 -62.95
N VAL A 96 -16.20 -12.17 -61.85
CA VAL A 96 -17.62 -12.59 -61.86
C VAL A 96 -18.55 -11.40 -62.16
N GLN A 97 -18.25 -10.20 -61.65
CA GLN A 97 -18.96 -8.97 -62.02
C GLN A 97 -18.78 -8.61 -63.50
N ARG A 98 -17.58 -8.76 -64.04
CA ARG A 98 -17.31 -8.49 -65.46
C ARG A 98 -18.03 -9.48 -66.35
N TRP A 99 -18.06 -10.75 -65.96
CA TRP A 99 -18.84 -11.79 -66.62
C TRP A 99 -20.34 -11.46 -66.62
N LEU A 100 -20.91 -11.05 -65.48
CA LEU A 100 -22.32 -10.66 -65.40
C LEU A 100 -22.65 -9.53 -66.37
N ASN A 101 -21.86 -8.45 -66.37
CA ASN A 101 -22.05 -7.33 -67.29
C ASN A 101 -21.95 -7.77 -68.76
N PHE A 102 -20.97 -8.61 -69.09
CA PHE A 102 -20.83 -9.15 -70.44
C PHE A 102 -22.07 -9.95 -70.89
N VAL A 103 -22.62 -10.80 -70.01
CA VAL A 103 -23.84 -11.57 -70.33
C VAL A 103 -25.06 -10.66 -70.46
N LEU A 104 -25.21 -9.66 -69.60
CA LEU A 104 -26.30 -8.66 -69.70
C LEU A 104 -26.21 -7.85 -71.00
N ASP A 105 -25.01 -7.43 -71.39
CA ASP A 105 -24.77 -6.71 -72.65
C ASP A 105 -25.10 -7.58 -73.88
N LEU A 106 -24.83 -8.89 -73.83
CA LEU A 106 -25.24 -9.82 -74.89
C LEU A 106 -26.76 -9.98 -74.98
N ILE A 107 -27.46 -10.04 -73.84
CA ILE A 107 -28.94 -10.06 -73.82
C ILE A 107 -29.49 -8.79 -74.44
N ILE A 108 -28.89 -7.64 -74.13
CA ILE A 108 -29.27 -6.34 -74.67
C ILE A 108 -29.01 -6.23 -76.16
N ALA A 109 -27.88 -6.74 -76.64
CA ALA A 109 -27.62 -6.86 -78.07
C ALA A 109 -28.69 -7.74 -78.76
N GLY A 110 -29.10 -8.84 -78.12
CA GLY A 110 -30.21 -9.68 -78.59
C GLY A 110 -31.55 -8.93 -78.64
N LEU A 111 -31.89 -8.17 -77.59
CA LEU A 111 -33.11 -7.37 -77.55
C LEU A 111 -33.09 -6.20 -78.54
N ALA A 112 -31.96 -5.54 -78.73
CA ALA A 112 -31.80 -4.47 -79.70
C ALA A 112 -31.91 -4.98 -81.14
N THR A 113 -31.30 -6.13 -81.44
CA THR A 113 -31.43 -6.79 -82.75
C THR A 113 -32.86 -7.25 -83.00
N LEU A 114 -33.54 -7.84 -82.01
CA LEU A 114 -34.95 -8.21 -82.10
C LEU A 114 -35.86 -6.99 -82.30
N LEU A 115 -35.65 -5.90 -81.55
CA LEU A 115 -36.41 -4.68 -81.71
C LEU A 115 -36.21 -4.08 -83.12
N MET A 116 -34.97 -4.09 -83.63
CA MET A 116 -34.65 -3.56 -84.95
C MET A 116 -35.18 -4.44 -86.10
N THR A 117 -35.16 -5.78 -85.95
CA THR A 117 -35.77 -6.68 -86.95
C THR A 117 -37.29 -6.51 -86.98
N LEU A 118 -37.94 -6.38 -85.81
CA LEU A 118 -39.38 -6.07 -85.74
C LEU A 118 -39.70 -4.70 -86.34
N ALA A 119 -38.91 -3.67 -86.02
CA ALA A 119 -39.07 -2.32 -86.55
C ALA A 119 -38.92 -2.25 -88.09
N THR A 120 -38.05 -3.07 -88.66
CA THR A 120 -37.82 -3.11 -90.12
C THR A 120 -38.85 -3.96 -90.87
N GLN A 121 -39.35 -5.04 -90.27
CA GLN A 121 -40.35 -5.93 -90.88
C GLN A 121 -41.80 -5.44 -90.72
N LEU A 122 -42.12 -4.71 -89.64
CA LEU A 122 -43.48 -4.24 -89.31
C LEU A 122 -43.62 -2.72 -89.47
N ARG A 123 -42.97 -2.14 -90.50
CA ARG A 123 -42.86 -0.68 -90.75
C ARG A 123 -44.18 0.11 -90.75
N THR A 124 -45.32 -0.53 -90.99
CA THR A 124 -46.62 0.14 -91.11
C THR A 124 -47.35 0.32 -89.78
N SER A 125 -46.86 -0.27 -88.68
CA SER A 125 -47.58 -0.35 -87.40
C SER A 125 -46.87 0.35 -86.22
N MET A 126 -45.78 1.08 -86.46
CA MET A 126 -44.90 1.57 -85.40
C MET A 126 -44.57 3.06 -85.53
N ASP A 127 -44.69 3.81 -84.43
CA ASP A 127 -44.30 5.21 -84.34
C ASP A 127 -42.77 5.34 -84.16
N ALA A 128 -42.14 6.18 -84.99
CA ALA A 128 -40.70 6.40 -84.99
C ALA A 128 -40.21 7.00 -83.65
N ALA A 129 -41.03 7.83 -83.00
CA ALA A 129 -40.70 8.39 -81.69
C ALA A 129 -40.72 7.30 -80.60
N ALA A 130 -41.75 6.44 -80.58
CA ALA A 130 -41.83 5.30 -79.65
C ALA A 130 -40.66 4.31 -79.81
N LEU A 131 -40.24 4.04 -81.04
CA LEU A 131 -39.05 3.22 -81.35
C LEU A 131 -37.75 3.84 -80.81
N GLY A 132 -37.57 5.15 -80.99
CA GLY A 132 -36.41 5.88 -80.46
C GLY A 132 -36.33 5.84 -78.94
N VAL A 133 -37.48 5.96 -78.27
CA VAL A 133 -37.60 5.86 -76.80
C VAL A 133 -37.36 4.43 -76.31
N GLY A 134 -37.79 3.41 -77.06
CA GLY A 134 -37.47 2.01 -76.79
C GLY A 134 -35.96 1.72 -76.90
N LEU A 135 -35.32 2.18 -77.97
CA LEU A 135 -33.88 2.02 -78.19
C LEU A 135 -33.03 2.74 -77.12
N SER A 136 -33.39 3.96 -76.74
CA SER A 136 -32.69 4.68 -75.67
C SER A 136 -32.84 3.99 -74.30
N SER A 137 -34.00 3.40 -74.05
CA SER A 137 -34.27 2.61 -72.84
C SER A 137 -33.46 1.31 -72.79
N ILE A 138 -33.22 0.66 -73.94
CA ILE A 138 -32.36 -0.53 -74.05
C ILE A 138 -30.92 -0.23 -73.64
N ILE A 139 -30.36 0.92 -74.04
CA ILE A 139 -28.98 1.31 -73.70
C ILE A 139 -28.80 1.42 -72.18
N GLY A 140 -29.78 1.97 -71.47
CA GLY A 140 -29.76 2.10 -70.01
C GLY A 140 -30.10 0.82 -69.24
N PHE A 141 -30.62 -0.21 -69.92
CA PHE A 141 -31.11 -1.43 -69.29
C PHE A 141 -29.98 -2.26 -68.66
N SER A 142 -28.79 -2.31 -69.28
CA SER A 142 -27.65 -3.06 -68.75
C SER A 142 -27.20 -2.49 -67.41
N ALA A 143 -26.95 -1.18 -67.42
CA ALA A 143 -26.43 -0.47 -66.26
C ALA A 143 -27.40 -0.55 -65.07
N LEU A 144 -28.70 -0.32 -65.30
CA LEU A 144 -29.69 -0.38 -64.22
C LEU A 144 -29.93 -1.80 -63.71
N THR A 145 -29.90 -2.81 -64.58
CA THR A 145 -30.07 -4.22 -64.16
C THR A 145 -28.84 -4.70 -63.39
N SER A 146 -27.64 -4.36 -63.85
CA SER A 146 -26.38 -4.63 -63.14
C SER A 146 -26.35 -3.96 -61.77
N GLN A 147 -26.69 -2.67 -61.69
CA GLN A 147 -26.82 -1.96 -60.41
C GLN A 147 -27.87 -2.59 -59.49
N PHE A 148 -29.01 -3.03 -60.02
CA PHE A 148 -30.04 -3.71 -59.23
C PHE A 148 -29.53 -5.04 -58.65
N ILE A 149 -28.89 -5.89 -59.46
CA ILE A 149 -28.33 -7.16 -58.99
C ILE A 149 -27.25 -6.93 -57.92
N LEU A 150 -26.37 -5.94 -58.13
CA LEU A 150 -25.33 -5.58 -57.17
C LEU A 150 -25.93 -5.05 -55.85
N ALA A 151 -26.91 -4.15 -55.93
CA ALA A 151 -27.60 -3.60 -54.76
C ALA A 151 -28.40 -4.67 -54.00
N TYR A 152 -29.04 -5.60 -54.71
CA TYR A 152 -29.73 -6.74 -54.12
C TYR A 152 -28.73 -7.66 -53.38
N THR A 153 -27.58 -7.94 -54.00
CA THR A 153 -26.51 -8.73 -53.37
C THR A 153 -25.97 -8.03 -52.12
N GLU A 154 -25.81 -6.70 -52.16
CA GLU A 154 -25.38 -5.92 -50.99
C GLU A 154 -26.40 -5.98 -49.86
N LEU A 155 -27.70 -5.82 -50.16
CA LEU A 155 -28.78 -5.97 -49.20
C LEU A 155 -28.78 -7.35 -48.53
N GLU A 156 -28.62 -8.42 -49.30
CA GLU A 156 -28.59 -9.80 -48.77
C GLU A 156 -27.39 -10.03 -47.84
N ASN A 157 -26.22 -9.48 -48.18
CA ASN A 157 -25.05 -9.53 -47.30
C ASN A 157 -25.24 -8.73 -46.00
N SER A 158 -25.86 -7.55 -46.09
CA SER A 158 -26.19 -6.74 -44.91
C SER A 158 -27.18 -7.46 -44.00
N LEU A 159 -28.21 -8.10 -44.57
CA LEU A 159 -29.16 -8.93 -43.81
C LEU A 159 -28.47 -10.13 -43.16
N GLY A 160 -27.55 -10.79 -43.84
CA GLY A 160 -26.75 -11.87 -43.26
C GLY A 160 -25.85 -11.43 -42.10
N ALA A 161 -25.38 -10.18 -42.09
CA ALA A 161 -24.65 -9.61 -40.96
C ALA A 161 -25.57 -9.34 -39.76
N VAL A 162 -26.79 -8.83 -40.00
CA VAL A 162 -27.81 -8.64 -38.96
C VAL A 162 -28.21 -9.99 -38.34
N ALA A 163 -28.46 -11.00 -39.17
CA ALA A 163 -28.78 -12.35 -38.71
C ALA A 163 -27.69 -12.92 -37.80
N ARG A 164 -26.40 -12.75 -38.14
CA ARG A 164 -25.29 -13.19 -37.26
C ARG A 164 -25.24 -12.44 -35.93
N ILE A 165 -25.61 -11.16 -35.90
CA ILE A 165 -25.69 -10.39 -34.65
C ILE A 165 -26.87 -10.90 -33.81
N GLU A 166 -28.02 -11.13 -34.42
CA GLU A 166 -29.20 -11.71 -33.79
C GLU A 166 -28.90 -13.11 -33.23
N ASP A 167 -28.31 -14.00 -34.04
CA ASP A 167 -27.85 -15.32 -33.61
C ASP A 167 -26.86 -15.23 -32.45
N CYS A 168 -25.94 -14.25 -32.46
CA CYS A 168 -24.99 -14.02 -31.37
C CYS A 168 -25.71 -13.59 -30.09
N VAL A 169 -26.67 -12.65 -30.19
CA VAL A 169 -27.48 -12.19 -29.05
C VAL A 169 -28.33 -13.34 -28.49
N ASP A 170 -28.87 -14.20 -29.33
CA ASP A 170 -29.71 -15.34 -28.93
C ASP A 170 -28.90 -16.52 -28.38
N SER A 171 -27.64 -16.69 -28.82
CA SER A 171 -26.76 -17.80 -28.39
C SER A 171 -25.89 -17.49 -27.18
N ILE A 172 -25.68 -16.22 -26.82
CA ILE A 172 -24.96 -15.85 -25.60
C ILE A 172 -25.87 -16.10 -24.39
N GLU A 173 -25.57 -17.16 -23.64
CA GLU A 173 -26.18 -17.39 -22.33
C GLU A 173 -25.84 -16.25 -21.35
N SER A 174 -26.84 -15.82 -20.57
CA SER A 174 -26.61 -14.87 -19.48
C SER A 174 -25.62 -15.44 -18.46
N GLU A 175 -24.70 -14.62 -17.95
CA GLU A 175 -23.77 -15.01 -16.88
C GLU A 175 -24.50 -15.58 -15.64
N ASP A 176 -25.72 -15.11 -15.38
CA ASP A 176 -26.55 -15.54 -14.25
C ASP A 176 -27.39 -16.79 -14.53
N ALA A 177 -27.49 -17.25 -15.79
CA ALA A 177 -28.09 -18.55 -16.12
C ALA A 177 -27.28 -19.72 -15.49
N ARG A 178 -26.05 -19.43 -15.06
CA ARG A 178 -25.07 -20.38 -14.49
C ARG A 178 -25.07 -20.43 -12.96
N ILE A 179 -26.01 -19.76 -12.29
CA ILE A 179 -26.13 -19.80 -10.82
C ILE A 179 -26.55 -21.21 -10.40
N GLN A 180 -25.71 -21.91 -9.65
CA GLN A 180 -26.10 -23.19 -9.05
C GLN A 180 -27.18 -22.95 -8.00
N ASN A 181 -28.32 -23.65 -8.13
CA ASN A 181 -29.44 -23.67 -7.19
C ASN A 181 -30.22 -22.36 -6.92
N ASN A 182 -30.07 -21.31 -7.74
CA ASN A 182 -30.90 -20.08 -7.73
C ASN A 182 -31.28 -19.55 -6.32
N THR A 183 -30.34 -19.66 -5.37
CA THR A 183 -30.64 -19.62 -3.92
C THR A 183 -30.76 -18.20 -3.39
N TYR A 184 -30.09 -17.23 -4.01
CA TYR A 184 -30.03 -15.85 -3.55
C TYR A 184 -30.29 -14.86 -4.68
N ARG A 185 -31.26 -13.95 -4.49
CA ARG A 185 -31.42 -12.74 -5.30
C ARG A 185 -30.55 -11.61 -4.73
N PRO A 186 -30.22 -10.57 -5.51
CA PRO A 186 -29.47 -9.41 -4.99
C PRO A 186 -30.08 -8.76 -3.74
N GLN A 187 -31.40 -8.90 -3.55
CA GLN A 187 -32.16 -8.39 -2.40
C GLN A 187 -32.04 -9.27 -1.14
N ASP A 188 -31.62 -10.53 -1.29
CA ASP A 188 -31.48 -11.50 -0.18
C ASP A 188 -30.09 -11.43 0.48
N LEU A 189 -29.16 -10.71 -0.13
CA LEU A 189 -27.82 -10.47 0.41
C LEU A 189 -27.87 -9.37 1.46
N THR A 190 -27.66 -9.75 2.73
CA THR A 190 -27.66 -8.82 3.86
C THR A 190 -26.49 -7.80 3.78
N HIS A 191 -26.66 -6.63 4.41
CA HIS A 191 -25.57 -5.68 4.63
C HIS A 191 -24.36 -6.36 5.31
N ASP A 192 -24.60 -7.36 6.16
CA ASP A 192 -23.55 -8.11 6.85
C ASP A 192 -22.66 -8.92 5.88
N TRP A 193 -23.20 -9.45 4.79
CA TRP A 193 -22.41 -10.11 3.74
C TRP A 193 -21.47 -9.13 3.03
N SER A 194 -21.98 -7.93 2.71
CA SER A 194 -21.15 -6.86 2.11
C SER A 194 -20.10 -6.30 3.06
N CYS A 195 -20.24 -6.49 4.37
CA CYS A 195 -19.25 -6.09 5.39
C CYS A 195 -18.27 -7.21 5.75
N ASN A 196 -18.59 -8.47 5.46
CA ASN A 196 -17.78 -9.62 5.82
C ASN A 196 -16.83 -10.00 4.66
N GLY A 197 -15.65 -9.38 4.62
CA GLY A 197 -14.63 -9.58 3.57
C GLY A 197 -13.82 -10.87 3.65
N GLU A 198 -14.35 -11.92 4.29
CA GLU A 198 -13.67 -13.21 4.37
C GLU A 198 -13.71 -13.91 3.01
N VAL A 199 -12.58 -14.39 2.50
CA VAL A 199 -12.51 -15.16 1.25
C VAL A 199 -11.92 -16.53 1.53
N ASN A 200 -12.60 -17.59 1.10
CA ASN A 200 -12.12 -18.96 1.29
C ASN A 200 -12.11 -19.71 -0.05
N PHE A 201 -10.93 -20.19 -0.45
CA PHE A 201 -10.70 -21.06 -1.58
C PHE A 201 -10.59 -22.50 -1.05
N SER A 202 -11.38 -23.41 -1.60
CA SER A 202 -11.35 -24.83 -1.27
C SER A 202 -11.17 -25.65 -2.55
N LYS A 203 -10.03 -26.36 -2.63
CA LYS A 203 -9.65 -27.27 -3.72
C LYS A 203 -9.84 -26.68 -5.13
N VAL A 204 -9.58 -25.39 -5.27
CA VAL A 204 -9.90 -24.63 -6.47
C VAL A 204 -9.07 -25.10 -7.65
N THR A 205 -9.77 -25.55 -8.69
CA THR A 205 -9.18 -26.04 -9.95
C THR A 205 -9.82 -25.31 -11.14
N VAL A 206 -8.99 -24.78 -12.04
CA VAL A 206 -9.43 -23.94 -13.17
C VAL A 206 -8.76 -24.41 -14.46
N PHE A 207 -9.56 -24.52 -15.53
CA PHE A 207 -9.11 -24.81 -16.89
C PHE A 207 -9.50 -23.65 -17.80
N TYR A 208 -8.62 -23.28 -18.74
CA TYR A 208 -9.03 -22.48 -19.89
C TYR A 208 -9.66 -23.41 -20.93
N HIS A 209 -10.68 -22.91 -21.65
CA HIS A 209 -11.37 -23.68 -22.71
C HIS A 209 -10.36 -24.42 -23.61
N ASP A 210 -10.67 -25.68 -23.89
CA ASP A 210 -9.89 -26.59 -24.75
C ASP A 210 -8.48 -26.98 -24.28
N GLN A 211 -8.07 -26.67 -23.03
CA GLN A 211 -6.79 -27.11 -22.48
C GLN A 211 -6.90 -28.40 -21.66
N GLU A 212 -6.05 -29.38 -21.96
CA GLU A 212 -5.95 -30.64 -21.18
C GLU A 212 -5.32 -30.43 -19.79
N LYS A 213 -4.57 -29.34 -19.59
CA LYS A 213 -3.87 -29.07 -18.33
C LYS A 213 -4.57 -27.98 -17.52
N PRO A 214 -4.74 -28.17 -16.21
CA PRO A 214 -5.30 -27.13 -15.35
C PRO A 214 -4.35 -25.94 -15.25
N ALA A 215 -4.89 -24.73 -15.34
CA ALA A 215 -4.19 -23.48 -15.08
C ALA A 215 -3.99 -23.25 -13.57
N LEU A 216 -4.94 -23.74 -12.74
CA LEU A 216 -4.83 -23.86 -11.29
C LEU A 216 -5.26 -25.26 -10.88
N SER A 217 -4.55 -25.88 -9.95
CA SER A 217 -4.84 -27.23 -9.47
C SER A 217 -4.86 -27.28 -7.94
N ASP A 218 -6.00 -27.67 -7.37
CA ASP A 218 -6.18 -27.96 -5.94
C ASP A 218 -5.69 -26.85 -5.00
N ILE A 219 -6.10 -25.61 -5.26
CA ILE A 219 -5.70 -24.46 -4.46
C ILE A 219 -6.67 -24.28 -3.27
N SER A 220 -6.14 -24.39 -2.05
CA SER A 220 -6.91 -24.21 -0.81
C SER A 220 -6.24 -23.22 0.13
N PHE A 221 -6.92 -22.11 0.44
CA PHE A 221 -6.48 -21.14 1.45
C PHE A 221 -7.63 -20.22 1.88
N ARG A 222 -7.48 -19.61 3.05
CA ARG A 222 -8.47 -18.69 3.64
C ARG A 222 -7.84 -17.33 3.92
N VAL A 223 -8.56 -16.27 3.58
CA VAL A 223 -8.22 -14.86 3.81
C VAL A 223 -9.24 -14.25 4.74
N LEU A 224 -8.81 -13.78 5.90
CA LEU A 224 -9.69 -13.18 6.90
C LEU A 224 -9.98 -11.71 6.60
N PRO A 225 -11.13 -11.15 7.05
CA PRO A 225 -11.43 -9.74 6.90
C PRO A 225 -10.30 -8.85 7.45
N GLY A 226 -9.89 -7.83 6.68
CA GLY A 226 -8.81 -6.91 7.05
C GLY A 226 -7.39 -7.47 6.88
N GLN A 227 -7.24 -8.74 6.51
CA GLN A 227 -5.95 -9.34 6.19
C GLN A 227 -5.42 -8.81 4.85
N LYS A 228 -4.11 -8.56 4.79
CA LYS A 228 -3.42 -8.18 3.55
C LYS A 228 -2.62 -9.37 3.07
N VAL A 229 -2.96 -9.86 1.88
CA VAL A 229 -2.35 -11.06 1.30
C VAL A 229 -1.63 -10.67 0.02
N LEU A 230 -0.34 -11.03 -0.04
CA LEU A 230 0.48 -10.83 -1.23
C LEU A 230 0.66 -12.19 -1.92
N ILE A 231 0.24 -12.29 -3.18
CA ILE A 231 0.40 -13.49 -3.99
C ILE A 231 1.64 -13.34 -4.87
N CYS A 232 2.69 -14.09 -4.57
CA CYS A 232 3.96 -14.05 -5.29
C CYS A 232 4.16 -15.30 -6.16
N GLY A 233 4.69 -15.13 -7.36
CA GLY A 233 4.98 -16.23 -8.28
C GLY A 233 5.54 -15.74 -9.61
N ARG A 234 6.24 -16.60 -10.34
CA ARG A 234 6.78 -16.28 -11.68
C ARG A 234 5.64 -15.93 -12.63
N THR A 235 5.93 -15.19 -13.70
CA THR A 235 4.96 -14.97 -14.79
C THR A 235 4.47 -16.32 -15.31
N GLY A 236 3.16 -16.47 -15.49
CA GLY A 236 2.52 -17.73 -15.89
C GLY A 236 2.18 -18.70 -14.76
N SER A 237 2.43 -18.38 -13.48
CA SER A 237 2.10 -19.25 -12.35
C SER A 237 0.61 -19.25 -11.93
N GLY A 238 -0.28 -18.66 -12.73
CA GLY A 238 -1.73 -18.63 -12.45
C GLY A 238 -2.23 -17.50 -11.54
N LYS A 239 -1.42 -16.47 -11.24
CA LYS A 239 -1.83 -15.35 -10.35
C LYS A 239 -3.10 -14.63 -10.84
N SER A 240 -3.11 -14.17 -12.09
CA SER A 240 -4.27 -13.51 -12.69
C SER A 240 -5.44 -14.48 -12.93
N THR A 241 -5.15 -15.78 -13.06
CA THR A 241 -6.18 -16.84 -13.13
C THR A 241 -6.91 -16.99 -11.81
N LEU A 242 -6.19 -16.88 -10.69
CA LEU A 242 -6.77 -16.92 -9.35
C LEU A 242 -7.70 -15.73 -9.09
N ILE A 243 -7.27 -14.53 -9.53
CA ILE A 243 -8.10 -13.31 -9.50
C ILE A 243 -9.34 -13.48 -10.38
N SER A 244 -9.18 -14.02 -11.59
CA SER A 244 -10.28 -14.26 -12.53
C SER A 244 -11.31 -15.25 -11.96
N ALA A 245 -10.85 -16.30 -11.27
CA ALA A 245 -11.74 -17.25 -10.60
C ALA A 245 -12.57 -16.58 -9.48
N LEU A 246 -11.94 -15.74 -8.66
CA LEU A 246 -12.62 -14.98 -7.59
C LEU A 246 -13.67 -14.02 -8.15
N LEU A 247 -13.41 -13.40 -9.29
CA LEU A 247 -14.33 -12.44 -9.96
C LEU A 247 -15.40 -13.12 -10.83
N ARG A 248 -15.49 -14.45 -10.80
CA ARG A 248 -16.35 -15.26 -11.69
C ARG A 248 -16.15 -14.91 -13.17
N LEU A 249 -14.89 -14.78 -13.58
CA LEU A 249 -14.47 -14.63 -14.98
C LEU A 249 -13.88 -15.94 -15.54
N ALA A 250 -13.56 -16.90 -14.67
CA ALA A 250 -13.09 -18.23 -15.03
C ALA A 250 -13.89 -19.30 -14.27
N ASP A 251 -14.21 -20.40 -14.95
CA ASP A 251 -15.05 -21.46 -14.39
C ASP A 251 -14.27 -22.43 -13.49
N LEU A 252 -14.87 -22.73 -12.35
CA LEU A 252 -14.37 -23.73 -11.42
C LEU A 252 -14.71 -25.13 -11.91
N HIS A 253 -13.76 -26.06 -11.82
CA HIS A 253 -13.93 -27.44 -12.24
C HIS A 253 -13.75 -28.40 -11.06
N GLY A 254 -14.64 -29.39 -10.96
CA GLY A 254 -14.68 -30.39 -9.89
C GLY A 254 -15.73 -30.10 -8.82
N GLU A 255 -16.42 -31.15 -8.34
CA GLU A 255 -17.51 -31.04 -7.37
C GLU A 255 -17.08 -30.47 -6.00
N ASP A 256 -15.79 -30.60 -5.68
CA ASP A 256 -15.19 -30.10 -4.44
C ASP A 256 -14.60 -28.67 -4.57
N SER A 257 -14.59 -28.09 -5.77
CA SER A 257 -13.94 -26.80 -6.06
C SER A 257 -14.87 -25.64 -5.74
N GLN A 258 -14.58 -24.90 -4.67
CA GLN A 258 -15.46 -23.86 -4.15
C GLN A 258 -14.70 -22.60 -3.77
N ILE A 259 -15.29 -21.43 -4.08
CA ILE A 259 -14.85 -20.13 -3.57
C ILE A 259 -16.03 -19.51 -2.81
N SER A 260 -15.80 -19.07 -1.58
CA SER A 260 -16.84 -18.41 -0.78
C SER A 260 -16.38 -17.05 -0.28
N ILE A 261 -17.32 -16.09 -0.24
CA ILE A 261 -17.15 -14.76 0.34
C ILE A 261 -18.13 -14.63 1.51
N GLY A 262 -17.63 -14.28 2.69
CA GLY A 262 -18.45 -14.14 3.90
C GLY A 262 -19.18 -15.43 4.29
N GLY A 263 -18.64 -16.59 3.91
CA GLY A 263 -19.25 -17.92 4.12
C GLY A 263 -20.30 -18.33 3.08
N ILE A 264 -20.59 -17.50 2.08
CA ILE A 264 -21.52 -17.82 0.98
C ILE A 264 -20.71 -18.15 -0.26
N ASP A 265 -21.05 -19.25 -0.93
CA ASP A 265 -20.43 -19.65 -2.20
C ASP A 265 -20.77 -18.65 -3.32
N ILE A 266 -19.73 -18.14 -3.99
CA ILE A 266 -19.89 -17.17 -5.08
C ILE A 266 -20.64 -17.78 -6.28
N ALA A 267 -20.63 -19.10 -6.46
CA ALA A 267 -21.38 -19.78 -7.52
C ALA A 267 -22.92 -19.71 -7.32
N THR A 268 -23.36 -19.43 -6.09
CA THR A 268 -24.80 -19.34 -5.73
C THR A 268 -25.34 -17.91 -5.76
N VAL A 269 -24.48 -16.93 -6.05
CA VAL A 269 -24.76 -15.49 -5.99
C VAL A 269 -24.59 -14.87 -7.37
N PRO A 270 -25.43 -13.92 -7.82
CA PRO A 270 -25.25 -13.23 -9.11
C PRO A 270 -23.85 -12.62 -9.27
N ALA A 271 -23.29 -12.71 -10.47
CA ALA A 271 -21.91 -12.29 -10.73
C ALA A 271 -21.70 -10.79 -10.43
N GLU A 272 -22.71 -9.97 -10.71
CA GLU A 272 -22.72 -8.54 -10.39
C GLU A 272 -22.58 -8.26 -8.89
N SER A 273 -23.22 -9.08 -8.03
CA SER A 273 -23.13 -8.90 -6.58
C SER A 273 -21.74 -9.25 -6.03
N VAL A 274 -21.10 -10.30 -6.56
CA VAL A 274 -19.71 -10.68 -6.22
C VAL A 274 -18.72 -9.58 -6.64
N ARG A 275 -18.90 -9.02 -7.84
CA ARG A 275 -18.06 -7.93 -8.35
C ARG A 275 -18.36 -6.62 -7.64
N GLY A 276 -19.58 -6.41 -7.13
CA GLY A 276 -19.98 -5.21 -6.38
C GLY A 276 -19.29 -5.06 -5.03
N VAL A 277 -18.91 -6.16 -4.37
CA VAL A 277 -18.16 -6.14 -3.10
C VAL A 277 -16.63 -6.12 -3.31
N CYS A 278 -16.17 -6.27 -4.55
CA CYS A 278 -14.77 -6.25 -4.94
C CYS A 278 -14.39 -4.92 -5.62
N VAL A 279 -13.23 -4.36 -5.25
CA VAL A 279 -12.58 -3.29 -6.02
C VAL A 279 -11.29 -3.84 -6.63
N VAL A 280 -11.20 -3.80 -7.96
CA VAL A 280 -10.08 -4.37 -8.70
C VAL A 280 -9.28 -3.25 -9.36
N ILE A 281 -7.97 -3.27 -9.14
CA ILE A 281 -7.00 -2.46 -9.89
C ILE A 281 -6.27 -3.42 -10.83
N PRO A 282 -6.59 -3.41 -12.13
CA PRO A 282 -6.06 -4.38 -13.08
C PRO A 282 -4.63 -4.05 -13.49
N GLN A 283 -3.89 -5.08 -13.94
CA GLN A 283 -2.56 -4.91 -14.53
C GLN A 283 -2.60 -4.05 -15.80
N THR A 284 -3.62 -4.20 -16.63
CA THR A 284 -3.83 -3.40 -17.84
C THR A 284 -5.14 -2.62 -17.70
N PRO A 285 -5.10 -1.28 -17.63
CA PRO A 285 -6.28 -0.44 -17.58
C PRO A 285 -7.19 -0.64 -18.80
N PHE A 286 -8.50 -0.76 -18.57
CA PHE A 286 -9.51 -0.80 -19.62
C PHE A 286 -10.49 0.37 -19.43
N PHE A 287 -10.72 1.13 -20.50
CA PHE A 287 -11.63 2.28 -20.49
C PHE A 287 -12.82 2.04 -21.41
N LEU A 288 -14.01 2.28 -20.89
CA LEU A 288 -15.25 2.21 -21.64
C LEU A 288 -15.38 3.44 -22.56
N PRO A 289 -15.92 3.28 -23.79
CA PRO A 289 -16.31 4.42 -24.62
C PRO A 289 -17.30 5.32 -23.86
N GLY A 290 -16.96 6.60 -23.69
CA GLY A 290 -17.77 7.53 -22.93
C GLY A 290 -16.94 8.53 -22.12
N SER A 291 -17.57 9.19 -21.14
CA SER A 291 -16.93 10.27 -20.40
C SER A 291 -15.94 9.79 -19.33
N VAL A 292 -15.07 10.69 -18.88
CA VAL A 292 -14.23 10.50 -17.69
C VAL A 292 -15.08 10.15 -16.46
N ARG A 293 -16.23 10.82 -16.28
CA ARG A 293 -17.18 10.53 -15.20
C ARG A 293 -17.62 9.07 -15.21
N LEU A 294 -18.02 8.56 -16.38
CA LEU A 294 -18.47 7.17 -16.53
C LEU A 294 -17.35 6.20 -16.12
N ASN A 295 -16.11 6.46 -16.56
CA ASN A 295 -14.97 5.59 -16.27
C ASN A 295 -14.52 5.64 -14.79
N LEU A 296 -14.71 6.74 -14.07
CA LEU A 296 -14.44 6.81 -12.63
C LEU A 296 -15.49 6.04 -11.80
N ALA A 297 -16.77 6.19 -12.15
CA ALA A 297 -17.90 5.67 -11.39
C ALA A 297 -18.69 4.59 -12.14
N VAL A 298 -18.00 3.68 -12.84
CA VAL A 298 -18.61 2.53 -13.50
C VAL A 298 -19.42 1.72 -12.48
N SER A 299 -20.75 1.73 -12.67
CA SER A 299 -21.81 1.03 -11.94
C SER A 299 -22.58 1.82 -10.87
N GLY A 300 -23.78 2.28 -11.26
CA GLY A 300 -25.08 2.19 -10.57
C GLY A 300 -25.32 2.59 -9.10
N SER A 301 -24.32 2.73 -8.24
CA SER A 301 -24.54 2.96 -6.80
C SER A 301 -23.78 4.18 -6.28
N ASN A 302 -24.57 5.16 -5.84
CA ASN A 302 -24.21 6.46 -5.28
C ASN A 302 -23.52 7.44 -6.25
N VAL A 303 -24.30 8.44 -6.67
CA VAL A 303 -23.81 9.68 -7.30
C VAL A 303 -22.79 10.31 -6.35
N GLN A 304 -21.51 10.01 -6.56
CA GLN A 304 -20.42 10.75 -5.92
C GLN A 304 -20.47 12.18 -6.45
N SER A 305 -20.30 13.17 -5.58
CA SER A 305 -20.34 14.56 -6.02
C SER A 305 -19.19 14.85 -6.99
N ASP A 306 -19.41 15.77 -7.92
CA ASP A 306 -18.38 16.23 -8.85
C ASP A 306 -17.15 16.73 -8.08
N GLU A 307 -17.35 17.36 -6.92
CA GLU A 307 -16.29 17.81 -6.01
C GLU A 307 -15.45 16.63 -5.51
N THR A 308 -16.08 15.53 -5.10
CA THR A 308 -15.37 14.33 -4.62
C THR A 308 -14.53 13.71 -5.73
N MET A 309 -15.08 13.61 -6.95
CA MET A 309 -14.34 13.11 -8.11
C MET A 309 -13.15 14.01 -8.44
N LYS A 310 -13.34 15.34 -8.40
CA LYS A 310 -12.28 16.33 -8.61
C LYS A 310 -11.18 16.22 -7.55
N GLU A 311 -11.55 16.09 -6.28
CA GLU A 311 -10.61 15.94 -5.18
C GLU A 311 -9.76 14.68 -5.32
N VAL A 312 -10.37 13.54 -5.67
CA VAL A 312 -9.64 12.28 -5.88
C VAL A 312 -8.74 12.36 -7.11
N LEU A 313 -9.23 12.93 -8.21
CA LEU A 313 -8.41 13.20 -9.40
C LEU A 313 -7.25 14.15 -9.11
N ALA A 314 -7.45 15.16 -8.25
CA ALA A 314 -6.39 16.08 -7.83
C ALA A 314 -5.37 15.38 -6.94
N LYS A 315 -5.83 14.48 -6.07
CA LYS A 315 -4.99 13.67 -5.19
C LYS A 315 -4.08 12.71 -5.96
N VAL A 316 -4.57 12.07 -7.02
CA VAL A 316 -3.73 11.28 -7.93
C VAL A 316 -2.95 12.15 -8.94
N GLY A 317 -3.20 13.46 -8.94
CA GLY A 317 -2.56 14.48 -9.80
C GLY A 317 -2.94 14.42 -11.28
N LEU A 318 -4.13 13.93 -11.59
CA LEU A 318 -4.69 13.90 -12.94
C LEU A 318 -5.68 15.04 -13.21
N TRP A 319 -6.15 15.75 -12.17
CA TRP A 319 -7.21 16.75 -12.32
C TRP A 319 -6.87 17.87 -13.31
N GLU A 320 -5.68 18.46 -13.22
CA GLU A 320 -5.30 19.57 -14.11
C GLU A 320 -5.27 19.13 -15.58
N LEU A 321 -4.72 17.94 -15.86
CA LEU A 321 -4.66 17.34 -17.19
C LEU A 321 -6.06 17.07 -17.76
N ILE A 322 -6.96 16.53 -16.94
CA ILE A 322 -8.34 16.22 -17.35
C ILE A 322 -9.13 17.51 -17.54
N ARG A 323 -8.95 18.50 -16.66
CA ARG A 323 -9.62 19.81 -16.74
C ARG A 323 -9.30 20.53 -18.05
N GLU A 324 -8.03 20.52 -18.47
CA GLU A 324 -7.60 21.11 -19.75
C GLU A 324 -8.21 20.40 -20.97
N ARG A 325 -8.59 19.13 -20.84
CA ARG A 325 -9.12 18.29 -21.92
C ARG A 325 -10.65 18.16 -21.90
N GLY A 326 -11.36 19.00 -21.15
CA GLY A 326 -12.83 19.04 -21.11
C GLY A 326 -13.46 18.58 -19.80
N GLY A 327 -12.67 18.28 -18.77
CA GLY A 327 -13.16 17.96 -17.43
C GLY A 327 -13.82 16.58 -17.33
N LEU A 328 -14.77 16.43 -16.41
CA LEU A 328 -15.42 15.14 -16.13
C LEU A 328 -16.29 14.63 -17.31
N GLU A 329 -16.77 15.53 -18.17
CA GLU A 329 -17.57 15.17 -19.36
C GLU A 329 -16.72 14.95 -20.61
N ALA A 330 -15.39 15.10 -20.51
CA ALA A 330 -14.49 14.80 -21.62
C ALA A 330 -14.61 13.33 -22.01
N ASP A 331 -14.60 13.06 -23.32
CA ASP A 331 -14.49 11.69 -23.85
C ASP A 331 -13.15 11.10 -23.44
N MET A 332 -13.19 9.99 -22.71
CA MET A 332 -12.01 9.30 -22.18
C MET A 332 -11.01 8.94 -23.29
N ALA A 333 -11.48 8.63 -24.50
CA ALA A 333 -10.61 8.33 -25.63
C ALA A 333 -9.79 9.56 -26.09
N LEU A 334 -10.37 10.76 -25.97
CA LEU A 334 -9.73 12.02 -26.35
C LEU A 334 -8.81 12.58 -25.25
N VAL A 335 -8.97 12.09 -24.00
CA VAL A 335 -8.11 12.47 -22.88
C VAL A 335 -6.70 11.90 -23.02
N ALA A 336 -6.43 10.89 -23.86
CA ALA A 336 -5.10 10.40 -24.25
C ALA A 336 -4.07 10.36 -23.10
N LEU A 337 -4.35 9.54 -22.08
CA LEU A 337 -3.49 9.32 -20.93
C LEU A 337 -2.30 8.41 -21.27
N SER A 338 -1.12 8.70 -20.72
CA SER A 338 0.03 7.78 -20.76
C SER A 338 -0.25 6.53 -19.91
N HIS A 339 0.50 5.44 -20.12
CA HIS A 339 0.34 4.20 -19.35
C HIS A 339 0.34 4.44 -17.82
N GLY A 340 1.29 5.22 -17.30
CA GLY A 340 1.33 5.58 -15.88
C GLY A 340 0.13 6.43 -15.42
N HIS A 341 -0.35 7.36 -16.25
CA HIS A 341 -1.56 8.13 -15.95
C HIS A 341 -2.83 7.26 -15.97
N GLN A 342 -2.89 6.24 -16.84
CA GLN A 342 -4.01 5.29 -16.88
C GLN A 342 -4.05 4.45 -15.59
N GLN A 343 -2.89 4.03 -15.08
CA GLN A 343 -2.76 3.33 -13.80
C GLN A 343 -3.21 4.20 -12.61
N LEU A 344 -2.75 5.46 -12.56
CA LEU A 344 -3.21 6.44 -11.56
C LEU A 344 -4.73 6.70 -11.64
N PHE A 345 -5.30 6.65 -12.84
CA PHE A 345 -6.75 6.80 -13.02
C PHE A 345 -7.52 5.61 -12.44
N CYS A 346 -7.04 4.38 -12.66
CA CYS A 346 -7.61 3.19 -12.05
C CYS A 346 -7.54 3.25 -10.52
N LEU A 347 -6.44 3.76 -9.98
CA LEU A 347 -6.27 3.99 -8.55
C LEU A 347 -7.26 5.04 -8.02
N ALA A 348 -7.52 6.12 -8.76
CA ALA A 348 -8.55 7.10 -8.42
C ALA A 348 -9.96 6.47 -8.38
N ALA A 349 -10.30 5.66 -9.38
CA ALA A 349 -11.57 4.93 -9.41
C ALA A 349 -11.71 3.97 -8.21
N ALA A 350 -10.63 3.29 -7.83
CA ALA A 350 -10.60 2.41 -6.66
C ALA A 350 -10.80 3.17 -5.34
N ILE A 351 -10.16 4.34 -5.18
CA ILE A 351 -10.30 5.19 -4.00
C ILE A 351 -11.76 5.64 -3.81
N LEU A 352 -12.47 5.97 -4.89
CA LEU A 352 -13.88 6.36 -4.84
C LEU A 352 -14.80 5.22 -4.37
N ARG A 353 -14.47 3.97 -4.73
CA ARG A 353 -15.31 2.80 -4.46
C ARG A 353 -14.97 2.08 -3.15
N LYS A 354 -13.80 2.34 -2.57
CA LYS A 354 -13.30 1.60 -1.40
C LYS A 354 -14.24 1.58 -0.19
N LYS A 355 -15.10 2.58 -0.03
CA LYS A 355 -16.07 2.65 1.09
C LYS A 355 -17.19 1.61 0.98
N ASN A 356 -17.45 1.11 -0.23
CA ASN A 356 -18.53 0.19 -0.53
C ASN A 356 -18.02 -1.24 -0.83
N ALA A 357 -16.71 -1.47 -0.68
CA ALA A 357 -16.07 -2.74 -1.01
C ALA A 357 -15.45 -3.39 0.22
N SER A 358 -15.60 -4.71 0.34
CA SER A 358 -15.00 -5.50 1.41
C SER A 358 -13.67 -6.12 1.00
N ILE A 359 -13.46 -6.30 -0.31
CA ILE A 359 -12.27 -6.93 -0.89
C ILE A 359 -11.63 -5.97 -1.89
N ILE A 360 -10.32 -5.75 -1.76
CA ILE A 360 -9.54 -4.94 -2.69
C ILE A 360 -8.47 -5.84 -3.33
N ILE A 361 -8.45 -5.87 -4.65
CA ILE A 361 -7.55 -6.70 -5.45
C ILE A 361 -6.66 -5.77 -6.27
N MET A 362 -5.35 -5.98 -6.18
CA MET A 362 -4.33 -5.20 -6.88
C MET A 362 -3.47 -6.14 -7.72
N ASP A 363 -3.66 -6.14 -9.04
CA ASP A 363 -2.91 -7.01 -9.96
C ASP A 363 -1.75 -6.23 -10.60
N GLU A 364 -0.51 -6.48 -10.16
CA GLU A 364 0.73 -5.89 -10.69
C GLU A 364 0.62 -4.37 -11.01
N VAL A 365 0.02 -3.63 -10.07
CA VAL A 365 -0.45 -2.24 -10.25
C VAL A 365 0.69 -1.25 -10.58
N THR A 366 1.95 -1.58 -10.26
CA THR A 366 3.11 -0.74 -10.59
C THR A 366 3.92 -1.23 -11.79
N SER A 367 3.44 -2.25 -12.50
CA SER A 367 4.15 -2.76 -13.67
C SER A 367 4.14 -1.76 -14.84
N GLY A 368 5.31 -1.55 -15.47
CA GLY A 368 5.41 -0.74 -16.70
C GLY A 368 5.17 0.76 -16.53
N VAL A 369 5.30 1.31 -15.32
CA VAL A 369 5.27 2.76 -15.07
C VAL A 369 6.67 3.28 -14.74
N ASP A 370 6.91 4.57 -14.92
CA ASP A 370 8.16 5.21 -14.52
C ASP A 370 8.29 5.32 -12.99
N ASP A 371 9.51 5.45 -12.49
CA ASP A 371 9.83 5.48 -11.06
C ASP A 371 9.06 6.57 -10.28
N GLU A 372 8.78 7.72 -10.90
CA GLU A 372 8.06 8.82 -10.26
C GLU A 372 6.59 8.48 -10.07
N THR A 373 5.96 7.93 -11.13
CA THR A 373 4.58 7.44 -11.09
C THR A 373 4.44 6.26 -10.11
N GLU A 374 5.36 5.29 -10.13
CA GLU A 374 5.37 4.14 -9.22
C GLU A 374 5.40 4.58 -7.75
N ARG A 375 6.30 5.51 -7.40
CA ARG A 375 6.40 6.03 -6.03
C ARG A 375 5.11 6.70 -5.59
N LYS A 376 4.51 7.52 -6.45
CA LYS A 376 3.24 8.20 -6.17
C LYS A 376 2.12 7.20 -5.95
N MET A 377 2.08 6.13 -6.73
CA MET A 377 1.11 5.05 -6.57
C MET A 377 1.29 4.33 -5.24
N TYR A 378 2.52 4.02 -4.82
CA TYR A 378 2.76 3.41 -3.50
C TYR A 378 2.36 4.31 -2.34
N GLU A 379 2.66 5.62 -2.40
CA GLU A 379 2.22 6.59 -1.39
C GLU A 379 0.71 6.59 -1.25
N LEU A 380 -0.01 6.68 -2.38
CA LEU A 380 -1.45 6.63 -2.42
C LEU A 380 -1.99 5.29 -1.90
N ILE A 381 -1.38 4.16 -2.29
CA ILE A 381 -1.82 2.84 -1.83
C ILE A 381 -1.66 2.69 -0.32
N ARG A 382 -0.52 3.12 0.21
CA ARG A 382 -0.24 3.06 1.64
C ARG A 382 -1.14 4.01 2.43
N ASP A 383 -1.35 5.23 1.96
CA ASP A 383 -2.15 6.23 2.66
C ASP A 383 -3.66 5.89 2.61
N GLU A 384 -4.14 5.32 1.50
CA GLU A 384 -5.56 5.02 1.29
C GLU A 384 -5.98 3.61 1.69
N PHE A 385 -5.07 2.63 1.60
CA PHE A 385 -5.32 1.19 1.83
C PHE A 385 -4.42 0.57 2.92
N GLY A 386 -3.45 1.31 3.46
CA GLY A 386 -2.56 0.90 4.56
C GLY A 386 -1.68 -0.29 4.21
N MET A 387 -0.42 -0.14 3.83
CA MET A 387 0.48 -1.29 3.62
C MET A 387 1.59 -1.29 4.69
N TYR A 388 1.59 -2.29 5.58
CA TYR A 388 2.63 -2.47 6.59
C TYR A 388 3.13 -3.92 6.58
N LEU A 389 4.43 -4.12 6.33
CA LEU A 389 5.08 -5.43 6.43
C LEU A 389 5.24 -5.78 7.91
N ALA A 390 4.53 -6.80 8.40
CA ALA A 390 4.68 -7.30 9.76
C ALA A 390 5.69 -8.46 9.79
N PHE A 391 6.96 -8.18 10.13
CA PHE A 391 7.99 -9.21 10.24
C PHE A 391 7.64 -10.36 11.20
N ALA A 392 6.78 -10.11 12.20
CA ALA A 392 6.27 -11.13 13.11
C ALA A 392 5.35 -12.15 12.39
N ALA A 393 4.46 -11.68 11.52
CA ALA A 393 3.58 -12.57 10.76
C ALA A 393 4.36 -13.38 9.72
N ILE A 394 5.32 -12.76 9.03
CA ILE A 394 6.24 -13.46 8.13
C ILE A 394 7.04 -14.51 8.90
N ASN A 395 7.49 -14.17 10.11
CA ASN A 395 8.21 -15.07 10.97
C ASN A 395 7.40 -16.34 11.27
N GLU A 396 6.16 -16.19 11.70
CA GLU A 396 5.30 -17.32 12.03
C GLU A 396 4.96 -18.16 10.79
N ALA A 397 4.66 -17.51 9.66
CA ALA A 397 4.38 -18.20 8.40
C ALA A 397 5.57 -19.04 7.89
N LEU A 398 6.81 -18.62 8.19
CA LEU A 398 8.02 -19.36 7.82
C LEU A 398 8.41 -20.47 8.82
N GLY A 399 7.59 -20.75 9.84
CA GLY A 399 7.90 -21.78 10.84
C GLY A 399 8.96 -21.34 11.86
N ARG A 400 9.07 -20.04 12.10
CA ARG A 400 9.97 -19.42 13.08
C ARG A 400 11.49 -19.70 12.93
N PRO A 401 12.11 -19.48 11.75
CA PRO A 401 13.56 -19.66 11.56
C PRO A 401 14.42 -18.69 12.40
N PRO A 402 15.62 -19.04 12.88
CA PRO A 402 16.42 -18.13 13.73
C PRO A 402 16.87 -16.83 13.01
N LEU A 403 16.97 -16.86 11.68
CA LEU A 403 17.31 -15.74 10.80
C LEU A 403 16.29 -15.65 9.65
N MET A 404 15.95 -14.44 9.22
CA MET A 404 15.20 -14.21 7.97
C MET A 404 15.98 -13.26 7.07
N PHE A 405 16.29 -13.71 5.86
CA PHE A 405 16.84 -12.84 4.83
C PHE A 405 15.70 -12.11 4.12
N VAL A 406 15.81 -10.78 4.05
CA VAL A 406 14.83 -9.90 3.42
C VAL A 406 15.57 -9.06 2.38
N ASP A 407 15.26 -9.31 1.11
CA ASP A 407 15.77 -8.51 0.00
C ASP A 407 14.77 -7.41 -0.32
N LEU A 408 15.16 -6.17 -0.01
CA LEU A 408 14.34 -4.98 -0.25
C LEU A 408 14.74 -4.25 -1.53
N ARG A 409 15.57 -4.83 -2.40
CA ARG A 409 15.99 -4.15 -3.64
C ARG A 409 14.78 -3.95 -4.58
N PRO A 410 14.69 -2.80 -5.26
CA PRO A 410 15.66 -1.69 -5.30
C PRO A 410 15.55 -0.69 -4.13
N PHE A 411 14.55 -0.80 -3.26
CA PHE A 411 14.21 0.16 -2.19
C PHE A 411 15.22 0.23 -1.03
N GLY A 412 15.97 -0.84 -0.80
CA GLY A 412 16.98 -0.89 0.24
C GLY A 412 17.97 -2.04 0.03
N PRO A 413 19.15 -1.97 0.67
CA PRO A 413 20.10 -3.06 0.65
C PRO A 413 19.52 -4.30 1.33
N PRO A 414 19.96 -5.51 0.94
CA PRO A 414 19.50 -6.74 1.55
C PRO A 414 19.82 -6.75 3.05
N MET A 415 18.87 -7.25 3.84
CA MET A 415 18.98 -7.28 5.28
C MET A 415 18.65 -8.65 5.86
N VAL A 416 19.26 -8.96 6.99
CA VAL A 416 18.97 -10.13 7.81
C VAL A 416 18.26 -9.66 9.08
N ILE A 417 17.05 -10.17 9.28
CA ILE A 417 16.30 -10.01 10.52
C ILE A 417 16.72 -11.14 11.46
N VAL A 418 17.33 -10.76 12.57
CA VAL A 418 17.79 -11.69 13.61
C VAL A 418 16.69 -11.81 14.65
N ARG A 419 16.30 -13.05 14.94
CA ARG A 419 15.14 -13.37 15.77
C ARG A 419 15.49 -14.26 16.96
N ASP A 420 16.63 -14.92 16.90
CA ASP A 420 17.18 -15.71 17.98
C ASP A 420 18.07 -14.86 18.90
N HIS A 421 17.92 -15.06 20.21
CA HIS A 421 18.63 -14.27 21.22
C HIS A 421 20.13 -14.60 21.32
N GLU A 422 20.53 -15.85 21.04
CA GLU A 422 21.93 -16.27 21.07
C GLU A 422 22.70 -15.74 19.87
N ILE A 423 22.11 -15.80 18.68
CA ILE A 423 22.65 -15.17 17.47
C ILE A 423 22.77 -13.66 17.67
N ALA A 424 21.74 -13.03 18.25
CA ALA A 424 21.78 -11.61 18.54
C ALA A 424 22.92 -11.25 19.53
N GLU A 425 23.30 -12.16 20.43
CA GLU A 425 24.46 -12.00 21.32
C GLU A 425 25.79 -12.23 20.60
N GLN A 426 25.87 -13.09 19.59
CA GLN A 426 27.06 -13.25 18.75
C GLN A 426 27.37 -11.95 17.99
N ILE A 427 26.35 -11.24 17.50
CA ILE A 427 26.49 -10.02 16.67
C ILE A 427 27.08 -8.82 17.43
N ILE A 428 26.88 -8.77 18.75
CA ILE A 428 27.34 -7.63 19.56
C ILE A 428 28.77 -7.83 20.11
N LYS A 429 29.38 -8.99 19.87
CA LYS A 429 30.74 -9.27 20.34
C LYS A 429 31.76 -8.39 19.59
N PRO A 430 32.86 -7.99 20.25
CA PRO A 430 33.99 -7.37 19.58
C PRO A 430 34.52 -8.24 18.43
N LEU A 431 34.86 -7.59 17.33
CA LEU A 431 35.48 -8.21 16.16
C LEU A 431 36.81 -7.51 15.87
N ASP A 432 37.72 -8.19 15.18
CA ASP A 432 38.98 -7.59 14.73
C ASP A 432 38.69 -6.38 13.82
N GLY A 433 39.34 -5.25 14.11
CA GLY A 433 39.06 -3.96 13.46
C GLY A 433 37.82 -3.22 14.00
N HIS A 434 36.96 -3.89 14.78
CA HIS A 434 35.74 -3.32 15.38
C HIS A 434 35.60 -3.71 16.86
N PRO A 435 36.48 -3.20 17.75
CA PRO A 435 36.59 -3.67 19.15
C PRO A 435 35.39 -3.34 20.05
N TYR A 436 34.48 -2.46 19.62
CA TYR A 436 33.33 -2.04 20.43
C TYR A 436 31.97 -2.45 19.85
N SER A 437 31.86 -2.64 18.53
CA SER A 437 30.65 -3.10 17.80
C SER A 437 30.88 -2.88 16.31
N LEU A 438 30.14 -3.63 15.49
CA LEU A 438 29.87 -3.29 14.10
C LEU A 438 29.36 -1.85 13.92
N PRO A 439 29.64 -1.21 12.78
CA PRO A 439 29.11 0.10 12.47
C PRO A 439 27.58 0.07 12.39
N LYS A 440 26.97 1.21 12.73
CA LYS A 440 25.55 1.43 12.51
C LYS A 440 25.25 1.53 11.01
N MET A 441 24.02 1.19 10.62
CA MET A 441 23.55 1.31 9.24
C MET A 441 23.65 2.77 8.76
N PRO A 442 24.53 3.10 7.78
CA PRO A 442 24.82 4.49 7.43
C PRO A 442 23.61 5.28 6.94
N SER A 443 22.72 4.63 6.16
CA SER A 443 21.53 5.27 5.59
C SER A 443 20.52 5.73 6.64
N VAL A 444 20.38 5.00 7.75
CA VAL A 444 19.45 5.37 8.84
C VAL A 444 19.94 6.62 9.57
N TYR A 445 21.24 6.71 9.84
CA TYR A 445 21.78 7.80 10.64
C TYR A 445 22.14 9.03 9.82
N SER A 446 22.41 8.90 8.52
CA SER A 446 22.60 10.05 7.64
C SER A 446 21.33 10.88 7.51
N HIS A 447 20.16 10.24 7.49
CA HIS A 447 18.86 10.91 7.47
C HIS A 447 18.62 11.74 8.74
N MET A 448 19.00 11.22 9.90
CA MET A 448 18.79 11.83 11.20
C MET A 448 19.82 12.92 11.58
N VAL A 449 20.77 13.25 10.70
CA VAL A 449 21.91 14.13 11.01
C VAL A 449 21.49 15.53 11.47
N HIS A 450 20.36 16.06 11.02
CA HIS A 450 19.87 17.38 11.44
C HIS A 450 19.30 17.36 12.86
N VAL A 451 18.87 16.20 13.36
CA VAL A 451 18.37 16.02 14.73
C VAL A 451 19.51 15.68 15.68
N THR A 452 20.42 14.79 15.29
CA THR A 452 21.46 14.28 16.19
C THR A 452 22.78 15.05 16.10
N GLY A 453 23.04 15.74 14.99
CA GLY A 453 24.33 16.32 14.68
C GLY A 453 25.31 15.33 14.02
N ARG A 454 26.40 15.87 13.46
CA ARG A 454 27.38 15.11 12.65
C ARG A 454 28.33 14.27 13.48
N SER A 455 28.66 14.74 14.68
CA SER A 455 29.57 14.09 15.63
C SER A 455 28.82 13.28 16.70
N SER A 456 27.53 12.98 16.46
CA SER A 456 26.69 12.24 17.40
C SER A 456 27.31 10.91 17.84
N ILE A 457 27.18 10.58 19.12
CA ILE A 457 27.58 9.28 19.69
C ILE A 457 26.84 8.09 19.07
N LEU A 458 25.70 8.31 18.40
CA LEU A 458 24.91 7.26 17.76
C LEU A 458 25.60 6.66 16.52
N PRO A 459 25.94 7.42 15.46
CA PRO A 459 26.66 6.91 14.30
C PRO A 459 28.17 6.75 14.52
N SER A 460 28.75 7.37 15.56
CA SER A 460 30.19 7.26 15.81
C SER A 460 30.62 5.81 16.08
N HIS A 461 31.85 5.48 15.72
CA HIS A 461 32.42 4.13 15.83
C HIS A 461 33.86 4.20 16.36
N SER A 462 34.39 3.04 16.75
CA SER A 462 35.80 2.88 17.15
C SER A 462 36.24 3.84 18.27
N GLU A 463 37.45 4.39 18.20
CA GLU A 463 38.02 5.23 19.28
C GLU A 463 37.26 6.54 19.50
N HIS A 464 36.68 7.15 18.47
CA HIS A 464 35.89 8.38 18.65
C HIS A 464 34.65 8.13 19.51
N TRP A 465 33.94 7.01 19.26
CA TRP A 465 32.83 6.61 20.12
C TRP A 465 33.26 6.36 21.56
N LYS A 466 34.41 5.71 21.77
CA LYS A 466 34.96 5.45 23.11
C LYS A 466 35.27 6.74 23.86
N GLN A 467 35.84 7.73 23.19
CA GLN A 467 36.13 9.05 23.77
C GLN A 467 34.83 9.75 24.20
N LEU A 468 33.81 9.76 23.35
CA LEU A 468 32.49 10.30 23.69
C LEU A 468 31.88 9.58 24.90
N ARG A 469 31.91 8.23 24.93
CA ARG A 469 31.42 7.46 26.10
C ARG A 469 32.17 7.81 27.37
N ARG A 470 33.51 7.87 27.32
CA ARG A 470 34.33 8.22 28.48
C ARG A 470 33.94 9.59 29.05
N ARG A 471 33.67 10.55 28.18
CA ARG A 471 33.33 11.92 28.53
C ARG A 471 31.93 12.09 29.13
N PHE A 472 30.93 11.38 28.59
CA PHE A 472 29.52 11.60 28.97
C PHE A 472 28.97 10.55 29.94
N ASN A 473 29.52 9.32 30.00
CA ASN A 473 29.03 8.27 30.90
C ASN A 473 28.99 8.69 32.39
N PRO A 474 29.95 9.45 32.95
CA PRO A 474 29.89 9.88 34.35
C PRO A 474 28.62 10.67 34.70
N GLY A 475 28.09 11.45 33.75
CA GLY A 475 26.84 12.20 33.92
C GLY A 475 25.58 11.33 33.93
N PHE A 476 25.66 10.07 33.49
CA PHE A 476 24.56 9.11 33.54
C PHE A 476 24.79 7.99 34.57
N ALA A 477 25.84 8.11 35.40
CA ALA A 477 26.11 7.14 36.45
C ALA A 477 25.03 7.20 37.54
N PRO A 478 24.58 6.05 38.11
CA PRO A 478 23.51 6.02 39.11
C PRO A 478 23.72 6.96 40.30
N GLN A 479 24.95 6.99 40.84
CA GLN A 479 25.31 7.85 41.97
C GLN A 479 25.12 9.33 41.64
N HIS A 480 25.40 9.73 40.41
CA HIS A 480 25.25 11.11 39.97
C HIS A 480 23.78 11.46 39.71
N LEU A 481 23.04 10.58 39.03
CA LEU A 481 21.60 10.77 38.77
C LEU A 481 20.77 10.93 40.05
N ILE A 482 21.11 10.19 41.11
CA ILE A 482 20.45 10.32 42.42
C ILE A 482 20.60 11.74 42.98
N THR A 483 21.73 12.43 42.72
CA THR A 483 21.90 13.83 43.16
C THR A 483 20.99 14.83 42.44
N MET A 484 20.37 14.41 41.33
CA MET A 484 19.41 15.18 40.53
C MET A 484 17.96 14.71 40.73
N LEU A 485 17.72 13.75 41.63
CA LEU A 485 16.38 13.26 41.98
C LEU A 485 15.36 14.37 42.31
N PRO A 486 15.73 15.47 43.02
CA PRO A 486 14.79 16.57 43.26
C PRO A 486 14.20 17.17 41.98
N GLU A 487 15.01 17.37 40.94
CA GLU A 487 14.54 17.93 39.66
C GLU A 487 13.58 16.97 38.94
N ILE A 488 13.90 15.67 38.94
CA ILE A 488 13.03 14.63 38.35
C ILE A 488 11.66 14.64 39.04
N LEU A 489 11.66 14.71 40.38
CA LEU A 489 10.43 14.75 41.17
C LEU A 489 9.60 16.01 40.90
N ASP A 490 10.23 17.17 40.84
CA ASP A 490 9.52 18.44 40.64
C ASP A 490 8.89 18.51 39.23
N ARG A 491 9.56 18.00 38.20
CA ARG A 491 8.97 17.87 36.85
C ARG A 491 7.86 16.82 36.80
N SER A 492 8.01 15.72 37.53
CA SER A 492 6.98 14.68 37.64
C SER A 492 5.73 15.17 38.37
N LEU A 493 5.87 16.03 39.39
CA LEU A 493 4.73 16.66 40.06
C LEU A 493 4.01 17.66 39.14
N THR A 494 4.76 18.33 38.26
CA THR A 494 4.13 19.16 37.21
C THR A 494 3.25 18.30 36.30
N PHE A 495 3.71 17.11 35.93
CA PHE A 495 2.91 16.15 35.14
C PHE A 495 1.64 15.72 35.89
N ILE A 496 1.73 15.43 37.20
CA ILE A 496 0.57 15.14 38.04
C ILE A 496 -0.45 16.27 37.99
N ASN A 497 -0.03 17.53 38.18
CA ASN A 497 -0.95 18.67 38.13
C ASN A 497 -1.67 18.76 36.77
N ARG A 498 -1.02 18.37 35.66
CA ARG A 498 -1.67 18.31 34.34
C ARG A 498 -2.70 17.19 34.27
N LEU A 499 -2.45 16.04 34.90
CA LEU A 499 -3.43 14.95 34.99
C LEU A 499 -4.65 15.36 35.82
N GLU A 500 -4.44 16.08 36.93
CA GLU A 500 -5.53 16.64 37.75
C GLU A 500 -6.39 17.64 36.96
N ASP A 501 -5.77 18.49 36.14
CA ASP A 501 -6.51 19.39 35.23
C ASP A 501 -7.41 18.59 34.26
N PHE A 502 -6.90 17.48 33.72
CA PHE A 502 -7.66 16.65 32.77
C PHE A 502 -8.80 15.89 33.45
N ASP A 503 -8.59 15.34 34.65
CA ASP A 503 -9.66 14.71 35.43
C ASP A 503 -10.77 15.72 35.75
N ALA A 504 -10.40 16.92 36.23
CA ALA A 504 -11.36 18.00 36.50
C ALA A 504 -12.15 18.42 35.25
N SER A 505 -11.54 18.36 34.06
CA SER A 505 -12.21 18.68 32.79
C SER A 505 -13.06 17.53 32.21
N GLY A 506 -12.77 16.28 32.60
CA GLY A 506 -13.34 15.06 32.01
C GLY A 506 -12.96 14.78 30.55
N GLN A 507 -12.09 15.60 29.94
CA GLN A 507 -11.72 15.48 28.53
C GLN A 507 -10.65 14.40 28.29
N PRO A 508 -10.76 13.61 27.21
CA PRO A 508 -9.68 12.71 26.81
C PRO A 508 -8.46 13.49 26.33
N PHE A 509 -7.27 12.95 26.58
CA PHE A 509 -5.99 13.55 26.18
C PHE A 509 -5.03 12.52 25.60
N SER A 510 -4.03 12.98 24.85
CA SER A 510 -2.96 12.14 24.33
C SER A 510 -1.90 11.91 25.41
N LEU A 511 -1.81 10.69 25.92
CA LEU A 511 -0.83 10.34 26.95
C LEU A 511 0.61 10.39 26.40
N ILE A 512 0.82 10.05 25.12
CA ILE A 512 2.16 10.16 24.51
C ILE A 512 2.65 11.61 24.48
N HIS A 513 1.76 12.56 24.23
CA HIS A 513 2.13 13.98 24.22
C HIS A 513 2.50 14.49 25.62
N LEU A 514 1.73 14.11 26.65
CA LEU A 514 2.04 14.54 28.02
C LEU A 514 3.33 13.91 28.56
N THR A 515 3.54 12.61 28.32
CA THR A 515 4.77 11.92 28.71
C THR A 515 5.99 12.42 27.91
N ALA A 516 5.83 12.78 26.64
CA ALA A 516 6.88 13.43 25.85
C ALA A 516 7.29 14.77 26.46
N ASN A 517 6.33 15.61 26.85
CA ASN A 517 6.64 16.89 27.50
C ASN A 517 7.30 16.70 28.88
N LEU A 518 6.85 15.72 29.67
CA LEU A 518 7.47 15.37 30.96
C LEU A 518 8.93 14.97 30.78
N THR A 519 9.18 13.96 29.94
CA THR A 519 10.53 13.43 29.70
C THR A 519 11.44 14.47 29.03
N PHE A 520 10.88 15.36 28.21
CA PHE A 520 11.61 16.51 27.65
C PHE A 520 12.10 17.46 28.75
N ASP A 521 11.23 17.87 29.68
CA ASP A 521 11.62 18.74 30.80
C ASP A 521 12.64 18.07 31.74
N ILE A 522 12.52 16.75 31.95
CA ILE A 522 13.49 15.99 32.76
C ILE A 522 14.85 15.96 32.07
N ILE A 523 14.90 15.54 30.79
CA ILE A 523 16.19 15.39 30.10
C ILE A 523 16.88 16.74 29.91
N THR A 524 16.17 17.85 29.68
CA THR A 524 16.80 19.18 29.58
C THR A 524 17.31 19.65 30.93
N SER A 525 16.62 19.34 32.02
CA SER A 525 17.10 19.68 33.37
C SER A 525 18.37 18.88 33.72
N ILE A 526 18.37 17.58 33.45
CA ILE A 526 19.51 16.70 33.77
C ILE A 526 20.71 16.99 32.87
N THR A 527 20.49 17.16 31.57
CA THR A 527 21.61 17.28 30.63
C THR A 527 22.21 18.67 30.59
N MET A 528 21.42 19.72 30.77
CA MET A 528 21.87 21.10 30.52
C MET A 528 21.36 22.12 31.55
N ASP A 529 20.81 21.67 32.68
CA ASP A 529 20.34 22.54 33.78
C ASP A 529 19.39 23.64 33.29
N SER A 530 18.55 23.29 32.30
CA SER A 530 17.66 24.24 31.62
C SER A 530 16.21 23.75 31.68
N ASN A 531 15.29 24.69 31.90
CA ASN A 531 13.86 24.45 31.89
C ASN A 531 13.24 25.27 30.75
N PHE A 532 12.73 24.59 29.72
CA PHE A 532 12.05 25.23 28.59
C PHE A 532 10.53 25.26 28.76
N GLY A 533 9.99 24.61 29.80
CA GLY A 533 8.57 24.62 30.11
C GLY A 533 7.72 23.82 29.13
N ALA A 534 8.13 22.62 28.73
CA ALA A 534 7.35 21.77 27.82
C ALA A 534 5.98 21.40 28.40
N GLN A 535 5.86 21.35 29.72
CA GLN A 535 4.60 21.08 30.41
C GLN A 535 3.73 22.33 30.70
N ALA A 536 4.21 23.55 30.37
CA ALA A 536 3.50 24.79 30.69
C ALA A 536 2.10 24.89 30.03
N LYS A 537 1.20 25.64 30.67
CA LYS A 537 -0.12 25.98 30.11
C LYS A 537 0.04 27.13 29.11
N GLY A 538 -0.12 26.87 27.81
CA GLY A 538 -0.07 27.90 26.76
C GLY A 538 0.72 27.46 25.53
N GLN A 539 1.18 28.44 24.74
CA GLN A 539 2.09 28.16 23.63
C GLN A 539 3.44 27.71 24.18
N PRO A 540 4.01 26.60 23.66
CA PRO A 540 5.34 26.15 24.06
C PRO A 540 6.38 27.24 23.72
N GLY A 541 7.42 27.36 24.55
CA GLY A 541 8.49 28.31 24.28
C GLY A 541 9.16 28.06 22.92
N ASP A 542 9.76 29.10 22.35
CA ASP A 542 10.31 29.11 20.98
C ASP A 542 11.18 27.88 20.70
N PHE A 543 12.10 27.52 21.59
CA PHE A 543 12.98 26.36 21.44
C PHE A 543 12.22 25.03 21.27
N ILE A 544 11.21 24.77 22.11
CA ILE A 544 10.42 23.54 22.04
C ILE A 544 9.62 23.49 20.75
N SER A 545 9.02 24.62 20.36
CA SER A 545 8.24 24.70 19.13
C SER A 545 9.09 24.36 17.90
N ILE A 546 10.30 24.92 17.81
CA ILE A 546 11.28 24.68 16.75
C ILE A 546 11.75 23.22 16.78
N TYR A 547 12.05 22.69 17.96
CA TYR A 547 12.53 21.31 18.11
C TYR A 547 11.44 20.29 17.73
N HIS A 548 10.20 20.47 18.20
CA HIS A 548 9.07 19.64 17.79
C HIS A 548 8.76 19.77 16.31
N GLU A 549 8.87 20.97 15.73
CA GLU A 549 8.69 21.15 14.29
C GLU A 549 9.78 20.43 13.49
N LEU A 550 11.05 20.51 13.93
CA LEU A 550 12.14 19.75 13.35
C LEU A 550 11.83 18.26 13.37
N PHE A 551 11.43 17.73 14.52
CA PHE A 551 11.06 16.32 14.66
C PHE A 551 9.87 15.94 13.77
N ARG A 552 8.86 16.80 13.67
CA ARG A 552 7.67 16.56 12.85
C ARG A 552 8.01 16.37 11.38
N THR A 553 9.05 17.04 10.88
CA THR A 553 9.53 16.83 9.48
C THR A 553 10.00 15.41 9.21
N TYR A 554 10.36 14.64 10.24
CA TYR A 554 10.73 13.23 10.12
C TYR A 554 9.53 12.31 10.23
N THR A 555 8.54 12.65 11.06
CA THR A 555 7.31 11.85 11.21
C THR A 555 6.41 11.89 9.98
N SER A 556 6.50 12.93 9.15
CA SER A 556 5.74 13.06 7.91
C SER A 556 6.36 12.31 6.73
N GLU A 557 7.66 11.96 6.80
CA GLU A 557 8.31 11.12 5.80
C GLU A 557 8.20 9.66 6.23
N GLN A 558 7.34 8.90 5.56
CA GLN A 558 7.24 7.45 5.79
C GLN A 558 8.25 6.63 4.95
N ILE A 559 9.04 7.29 4.09
CA ILE A 559 10.13 6.72 3.29
C ILE A 559 11.33 7.67 3.33
N ASP A 560 12.53 7.15 3.62
CA ASP A 560 13.79 7.91 3.61
C ASP A 560 14.20 8.24 2.16
N LEU A 561 13.63 9.30 1.59
CA LEU A 561 13.95 9.73 0.22
C LEU A 561 15.33 10.43 0.17
N PRO A 562 16.10 10.25 -0.91
CA PRO A 562 17.32 11.02 -1.13
C PRO A 562 17.07 12.52 -1.11
N TRP A 563 18.00 13.28 -0.52
CA TRP A 563 17.88 14.73 -0.31
C TRP A 563 17.57 15.53 -1.58
N PHE A 564 17.96 15.04 -2.75
CA PHE A 564 17.71 15.68 -4.04
C PHE A 564 16.26 15.56 -4.53
N LEU A 565 15.49 14.61 -4.01
CA LEU A 565 14.06 14.47 -4.28
C LEU A 565 13.19 15.29 -3.32
N THR A 566 13.72 15.64 -2.14
CA THR A 566 13.02 16.44 -1.11
C THR A 566 13.76 17.72 -0.72
N PRO A 567 14.23 18.55 -1.68
CA PRO A 567 15.14 19.68 -1.39
C PRO A 567 14.52 20.74 -0.48
N ARG A 568 13.21 20.97 -0.56
CA ARG A 568 12.48 21.91 0.32
C ARG A 568 12.43 21.42 1.76
N LEU A 569 12.19 20.12 1.97
CA LEU A 569 12.13 19.54 3.30
C LEU A 569 13.53 19.54 3.94
N GLU A 570 14.55 19.17 3.18
CA GLU A 570 15.94 19.21 3.63
C GLU A 570 16.40 20.63 3.96
N TRP A 571 15.99 21.63 3.18
CA TRP A 571 16.24 23.03 3.52
C TRP A 571 15.54 23.44 4.82
N LYS A 572 14.27 23.03 5.02
CA LYS A 572 13.52 23.27 6.25
C LYS A 572 14.21 22.63 7.47
N ARG A 573 14.64 21.37 7.36
CA ARG A 573 15.41 20.65 8.40
C ARG A 573 16.69 21.41 8.76
N ARG A 574 17.46 21.85 7.76
CA ARG A 574 18.68 22.64 7.98
C ARG A 574 18.41 23.95 8.70
N GLN A 575 17.34 24.67 8.34
CA GLN A 575 16.96 25.92 8.99
C GLN A 575 16.57 25.71 10.46
N LEU A 576 15.70 24.75 10.74
CA LEU A 576 15.25 24.43 12.10
C LEU A 576 16.42 23.91 12.95
N ALA A 577 17.24 23.01 12.42
CA ALA A 577 18.42 22.50 13.11
C ALA A 577 19.45 23.60 13.41
N LYS A 578 19.60 24.59 12.51
CA LYS A 578 20.45 25.76 12.77
C LYS A 578 19.92 26.58 13.95
N GLN A 579 18.61 26.78 14.05
CA GLN A 579 18.00 27.50 15.17
C GLN A 579 18.17 26.75 16.50
N VAL A 580 17.90 25.45 16.53
CA VAL A 580 18.16 24.59 17.71
C VAL A 580 19.62 24.70 18.13
N ARG A 581 20.54 24.65 17.16
CA ARG A 581 21.98 24.74 17.42
C ARG A 581 22.41 26.06 18.03
N VAL A 582 21.82 27.19 17.63
CA VAL A 582 22.13 28.51 18.21
C VAL A 582 21.83 28.51 19.71
N THR A 583 20.64 28.06 20.11
CA THR A 583 20.25 27.98 21.52
C THR A 583 21.16 27.03 22.30
N LEU A 584 21.50 25.86 21.75
CA LEU A 584 22.42 24.93 22.41
C LEU A 584 23.83 25.53 22.59
N LYS A 585 24.35 26.26 21.59
CA LYS A 585 25.64 26.94 21.70
C LYS A 585 25.64 27.97 22.83
N GLU A 586 24.58 28.76 22.96
CA GLU A 586 24.45 29.74 24.04
C GLU A 586 24.48 29.08 25.43
N ILE A 587 23.78 27.95 25.58
CA ILE A 587 23.74 27.18 26.84
C ILE A 587 25.13 26.61 27.17
N VAL A 588 25.81 26.01 26.20
CA VAL A 588 27.16 25.46 26.41
C VAL A 588 28.16 26.57 26.77
N LEU A 589 28.12 27.70 26.07
CA LEU A 589 29.00 28.84 26.35
C LEU A 589 28.72 29.46 27.72
N LYS A 590 27.46 29.56 28.12
CA LYS A 590 27.07 30.02 29.46
C LYS A 590 27.59 29.08 30.54
N ALA A 591 27.35 27.77 30.40
CA ALA A 591 27.84 26.77 31.35
C ALA A 591 29.36 26.77 31.48
N PHE A 592 30.09 26.95 30.36
CA PHE A 592 31.53 27.09 30.37
C PHE A 592 31.99 28.37 31.10
N CYS A 593 31.35 29.52 30.83
CA CYS A 593 31.65 30.78 31.50
C CYS A 593 31.37 30.74 33.01
N ASP A 594 30.23 30.20 33.43
CA ASP A 594 29.81 30.12 34.84
C ASP A 594 30.77 29.23 35.64
N ARG A 595 31.29 28.16 35.02
CA ARG A 595 32.35 27.35 35.61
C ARG A 595 33.62 28.15 35.85
N ARG A 596 34.07 28.96 34.88
CA ARG A 596 35.29 29.78 35.02
C ARG A 596 35.17 30.82 36.13
N LYS A 597 33.98 31.39 36.29
CA LYS A 597 33.69 32.36 37.35
C LYS A 597 33.55 31.72 38.74
N GLY A 598 33.52 30.39 38.83
CA GLY A 598 33.23 29.67 40.06
C GLY A 598 31.82 29.94 40.60
N SER A 599 30.93 30.50 39.78
CA SER A 599 29.69 31.14 40.25
C SER A 599 28.56 30.16 40.53
N VAL A 600 28.56 28.94 39.97
CA VAL A 600 27.59 27.87 40.29
C VAL A 600 28.20 26.50 39.98
N LYS A 601 28.15 25.54 40.92
CA LYS A 601 28.42 24.12 40.65
C LYS A 601 27.14 23.45 40.12
N SER A 602 26.84 23.65 38.83
CA SER A 602 25.77 22.89 38.16
C SER A 602 26.11 21.40 38.19
N ARG A 603 25.11 20.54 38.41
CA ARG A 603 25.25 19.08 38.42
C ARG A 603 24.89 18.44 37.08
N SER A 604 24.66 19.22 36.04
CA SER A 604 24.22 18.67 34.75
C SER A 604 25.27 17.77 34.08
N VAL A 605 24.81 16.91 33.17
CA VAL A 605 25.70 16.10 32.31
C VAL A 605 26.64 17.00 31.51
N LEU A 606 26.15 18.15 31.04
CA LEU A 606 26.95 19.18 30.39
C LEU A 606 28.07 19.64 31.31
N SER A 607 27.78 20.09 32.53
CA SER A 607 28.82 20.60 33.44
C SER A 607 29.88 19.55 33.76
N GLN A 608 29.47 18.28 33.94
CA GLN A 608 30.38 17.14 34.10
C GLN A 608 31.26 16.90 32.88
N SER A 609 30.68 16.91 31.67
CA SER A 609 31.41 16.69 30.42
C SER A 609 32.44 17.78 30.10
N LEU A 610 32.30 18.96 30.72
CA LEU A 610 33.27 20.03 30.61
C LEU A 610 34.47 19.78 31.53
N GLN A 611 34.35 19.01 32.62
CA GLN A 611 35.35 18.91 33.70
C GLN A 611 36.76 18.57 33.20
N ASP A 612 36.85 17.63 32.26
CA ASP A 612 38.10 17.11 31.71
C ASP A 612 38.68 17.93 30.54
N MET A 613 38.05 19.04 30.14
CA MET A 613 38.62 19.91 29.11
C MET A 613 39.73 20.79 29.69
N GLU A 614 40.97 20.35 29.48
CA GLU A 614 42.19 21.08 29.81
C GLU A 614 42.38 22.27 28.85
N GLY A 615 42.25 23.50 29.35
CA GLY A 615 42.57 24.71 28.58
C GLY A 615 41.72 25.93 28.94
N ASP A 616 42.29 27.11 28.70
CA ASP A 616 41.64 28.42 28.90
C ASP A 616 40.64 28.78 27.77
N THR A 617 40.47 27.93 26.76
CA THR A 617 39.60 28.19 25.60
C THR A 617 38.84 26.94 25.17
N LEU A 618 37.53 27.10 24.96
CA LEU A 618 36.69 26.08 24.33
C LEU A 618 36.87 26.20 22.81
N THR A 619 37.47 25.20 22.17
CA THR A 619 37.62 25.20 20.71
C THR A 619 36.25 25.11 20.03
N GLU A 620 36.12 25.68 18.83
CA GLU A 620 34.86 25.62 18.07
C GLU A 620 34.42 24.17 17.79
N GLN A 621 35.38 23.29 17.51
CA GLN A 621 35.13 21.86 17.32
C GLN A 621 34.59 21.19 18.59
N ALA A 622 35.18 21.47 19.76
CA ALA A 622 34.70 20.90 21.03
C ALA A 622 33.30 21.44 21.41
N LEU A 623 33.03 22.73 21.14
CA LEU A 623 31.71 23.32 21.30
C LEU A 623 30.68 22.62 20.40
N ASP A 624 31.02 22.43 19.13
CA ASP A 624 30.16 21.78 18.14
C ASP A 624 29.86 20.31 18.51
N GLU A 625 30.86 19.58 19.03
CA GLU A 625 30.72 18.19 19.46
C GLU A 625 29.82 18.05 20.68
N VAL A 626 29.95 18.96 21.66
CA VAL A 626 29.07 19.00 22.84
C VAL A 626 27.63 19.31 22.44
N CYS A 627 27.42 20.27 21.52
CA CYS A 627 26.08 20.58 21.01
C CYS A 627 25.43 19.38 20.32
N ASP A 628 26.18 18.65 19.50
CA ASP A 628 25.69 17.42 18.85
C ASP A 628 25.30 16.36 19.89
N GLN A 629 26.05 16.20 20.97
CA GLN A 629 25.69 15.27 22.04
C GLN A 629 24.44 15.70 22.80
N LEU A 630 24.29 16.98 23.12
CA LEU A 630 23.09 17.49 23.77
C LEU A 630 21.84 17.28 22.89
N SER A 631 21.92 17.58 21.60
CA SER A 631 20.85 17.27 20.64
C SER A 631 20.53 15.78 20.59
N THR A 632 21.57 14.93 20.62
CA THR A 632 21.41 13.48 20.63
C THR A 632 20.72 12.99 21.91
N PHE A 633 21.09 13.52 23.08
CA PHE A 633 20.46 13.15 24.36
C PHE A 633 19.03 13.64 24.44
N LEU A 634 18.73 14.83 23.93
CA LEU A 634 17.35 15.30 23.78
C LEU A 634 16.56 14.28 22.99
N PHE A 635 16.99 13.96 21.76
CA PHE A 635 16.31 13.02 20.88
C PHE A 635 16.11 11.64 21.54
N ALA A 636 17.19 11.03 22.01
CA ALA A 636 17.15 9.67 22.55
C ALA A 636 16.41 9.58 23.89
N GLY A 637 16.54 10.57 24.76
CA GLY A 637 16.02 10.55 26.13
C GLY A 637 14.53 10.85 26.24
N HIS A 638 14.01 11.83 25.48
CA HIS A 638 12.59 12.21 25.59
C HIS A 638 11.66 11.22 24.87
N ASP A 639 11.98 10.87 23.62
CA ASP A 639 11.03 10.17 22.76
C ASP A 639 10.92 8.68 23.14
N THR A 640 12.03 8.03 23.50
CA THR A 640 12.00 6.60 23.86
C THR A 640 11.37 6.36 25.23
N THR A 641 11.69 7.19 26.22
CA THR A 641 11.15 7.06 27.59
C THR A 641 9.67 7.40 27.62
N SER A 642 9.21 8.41 26.88
CA SER A 642 7.77 8.74 26.80
C SER A 642 6.93 7.62 26.19
N ILE A 643 7.43 6.95 25.15
CA ILE A 643 6.80 5.75 24.56
C ILE A 643 6.70 4.65 25.61
N ALA A 644 7.79 4.35 26.32
CA ALA A 644 7.80 3.32 27.35
C ALA A 644 6.82 3.63 28.49
N LEU A 645 6.80 4.86 29.01
CA LEU A 645 5.86 5.29 30.04
C LEU A 645 4.39 5.19 29.57
N SER A 646 4.12 5.58 28.33
CA SER A 646 2.76 5.51 27.76
C SER A 646 2.25 4.07 27.67
N TRP A 647 3.08 3.15 27.17
CA TRP A 647 2.75 1.72 27.14
C TRP A 647 2.63 1.13 28.54
N MET A 648 3.48 1.54 29.48
CA MET A 648 3.44 1.08 30.87
C MET A 648 2.09 1.41 31.52
N PHE A 649 1.63 2.65 31.40
CA PHE A 649 0.33 3.05 31.97
C PHE A 649 -0.85 2.41 31.25
N TYR A 650 -0.76 2.19 29.93
CA TYR A 650 -1.76 1.44 29.20
C TYR A 650 -1.85 -0.01 29.68
N GLU A 651 -0.74 -0.73 29.77
CA GLU A 651 -0.74 -2.12 30.21
C GLU A 651 -1.23 -2.28 31.65
N LEU A 652 -0.87 -1.35 32.54
CA LEU A 652 -1.40 -1.31 33.90
C LEU A 652 -2.91 -1.05 33.93
N SER A 653 -3.42 -0.13 33.10
CA SER A 653 -4.86 0.19 33.04
C SER A 653 -5.72 -1.01 32.64
N ARG A 654 -5.15 -1.95 31.88
CA ARG A 654 -5.84 -3.17 31.44
C ARG A 654 -5.48 -4.44 32.22
N SER A 655 -4.54 -4.36 33.15
CA SER A 655 -4.03 -5.51 33.92
C SER A 655 -4.31 -5.31 35.41
N PRO A 656 -5.55 -5.54 35.88
CA PRO A 656 -5.95 -5.20 37.24
C PRO A 656 -5.13 -5.92 38.33
N HIS A 657 -4.75 -7.18 38.10
CA HIS A 657 -3.87 -7.91 39.01
C HIS A 657 -2.52 -7.20 39.18
N ALA A 658 -1.90 -6.81 38.06
CA ALA A 658 -0.60 -6.15 38.08
C ALA A 658 -0.66 -4.75 38.72
N LEU A 659 -1.71 -3.98 38.41
CA LEU A 659 -1.95 -2.69 39.05
C LEU A 659 -2.16 -2.83 40.56
N GLN A 660 -2.88 -3.86 41.01
CA GLN A 660 -3.09 -4.10 42.44
C GLN A 660 -1.79 -4.51 43.15
N ALA A 661 -0.98 -5.39 42.55
CA ALA A 661 0.30 -5.79 43.10
C ALA A 661 1.28 -4.61 43.21
N LEU A 662 1.33 -3.76 42.18
CA LEU A 662 2.08 -2.50 42.21
C LEU A 662 1.60 -1.58 43.34
N ARG A 663 0.29 -1.40 43.49
CA ARG A 663 -0.29 -0.56 44.55
C ARG A 663 0.05 -1.10 45.94
N ASN A 664 -0.04 -2.41 46.14
CA ASN A 664 0.34 -3.04 47.41
C ASN A 664 1.81 -2.79 47.77
N GLU A 665 2.73 -2.88 46.80
CA GLU A 665 4.14 -2.52 47.00
C GLU A 665 4.29 -1.04 47.40
N LEU A 666 3.69 -0.13 46.63
CA LEU A 666 3.80 1.31 46.87
C LEU A 666 3.13 1.74 48.18
N ASP A 667 2.01 1.13 48.56
CA ASP A 667 1.31 1.40 49.82
C ASP A 667 2.13 0.91 51.02
N GLY A 668 2.80 -0.25 50.90
CA GLY A 668 3.73 -0.76 51.92
C GLY A 668 4.94 0.16 52.16
N LEU A 669 5.43 0.83 51.12
CA LEU A 669 6.60 1.73 51.21
C LEU A 669 6.21 3.16 51.62
N PHE A 670 5.15 3.70 51.03
CA PHE A 670 4.78 5.11 51.18
C PHE A 670 3.62 5.34 52.14
N GLY A 671 2.98 4.28 52.66
CA GLY A 671 1.86 4.37 53.60
C GLY A 671 0.52 4.58 52.88
N PRO A 672 -0.57 4.87 53.63
CA PRO A 672 -1.92 4.96 53.04
C PRO A 672 -2.22 6.30 52.36
N ASP A 673 -1.46 7.36 52.64
CA ASP A 673 -1.68 8.69 52.04
C ASP A 673 -1.37 8.69 50.53
N LEU A 674 -2.41 8.93 49.72
CA LEU A 674 -2.33 8.92 48.26
C LEU A 674 -1.68 10.18 47.68
N ASN A 675 -1.42 11.22 48.48
CA ASN A 675 -0.87 12.48 48.00
C ASN A 675 0.53 12.28 47.38
N PRO A 676 0.75 12.64 46.10
CA PRO A 676 2.06 12.52 45.46
C PRO A 676 3.17 13.32 46.15
N ARG A 677 2.83 14.37 46.91
CA ARG A 677 3.81 15.13 47.71
C ARG A 677 4.41 14.29 48.86
N THR A 678 3.64 13.36 49.41
CA THR A 678 4.11 12.46 50.47
C THR A 678 5.16 11.48 49.93
N VAL A 679 4.97 11.00 48.69
CA VAL A 679 5.98 10.20 47.97
C VAL A 679 7.24 11.02 47.74
N ARG A 680 7.11 12.27 47.29
CA ARG A 680 8.24 13.20 47.11
C ARG A 680 9.04 13.38 48.40
N GLU A 681 8.37 13.70 49.50
CA GLU A 681 9.02 13.93 50.80
C GLU A 681 9.78 12.68 51.28
N LYS A 682 9.18 11.50 51.16
CA LYS A 682 9.82 10.23 51.52
C LYS A 682 11.01 9.90 50.64
N LEU A 683 10.92 10.12 49.33
CA LEU A 683 12.04 9.89 48.40
C LEU A 683 13.20 10.87 48.59
N LEU A 684 12.94 12.06 49.12
CA LEU A 684 13.97 13.05 49.48
C LEU A 684 14.51 12.90 50.91
N SER A 685 13.94 12.00 51.71
CA SER A 685 14.44 11.69 53.05
C SER A 685 15.80 10.96 52.97
N PRO A 686 16.58 10.91 54.07
CA PRO A 686 17.85 10.18 54.11
C PRO A 686 17.74 8.70 53.69
N ASP A 687 16.59 8.07 53.95
CA ASP A 687 16.30 6.68 53.57
C ASP A 687 15.66 6.56 52.18
N GLY A 688 15.42 7.68 51.48
CA GLY A 688 14.72 7.70 50.19
C GLY A 688 15.41 6.90 49.09
N GLN A 689 16.75 6.85 49.11
CA GLN A 689 17.50 6.00 48.19
C GLN A 689 17.24 4.51 48.43
N LEU A 690 17.10 4.09 49.69
CA LEU A 690 16.74 2.71 50.04
C LEU A 690 15.32 2.38 49.57
N LEU A 691 14.39 3.34 49.59
CA LEU A 691 13.05 3.15 49.05
C LEU A 691 13.07 2.85 47.55
N LEU A 692 13.89 3.54 46.75
CA LEU A 692 14.03 3.26 45.31
C LEU A 692 14.56 1.85 45.01
N TYR A 693 15.42 1.31 45.88
CA TYR A 693 15.89 -0.07 45.80
C TYR A 693 14.81 -1.08 46.20
N ARG A 694 13.91 -0.70 47.11
CA ARG A 694 12.79 -1.54 47.60
C ARG A 694 11.55 -1.53 46.72
N MET A 695 11.67 -1.14 45.45
CA MET A 695 10.58 -1.21 44.44
C MET A 695 10.86 -2.27 43.34
N PRO A 696 11.02 -3.56 43.69
CA PRO A 696 11.26 -4.61 42.70
C PRO A 696 10.07 -4.79 41.73
N TYR A 697 8.83 -4.67 42.19
CA TYR A 697 7.64 -4.81 41.36
C TYR A 697 7.50 -3.64 40.38
N ALA A 698 7.71 -2.40 40.81
CA ALA A 698 7.75 -1.25 39.89
C ALA A 698 8.84 -1.41 38.81
N SER A 699 10.00 -1.97 39.18
CA SER A 699 11.07 -2.29 38.22
C SER A 699 10.64 -3.36 37.22
N ALA A 700 9.94 -4.38 37.71
CA ALA A 700 9.42 -5.49 36.92
C ALA A 700 8.36 -5.03 35.91
N VAL A 701 7.45 -4.15 36.32
CA VAL A 701 6.44 -3.51 35.45
C VAL A 701 7.10 -2.80 34.28
N PHE A 702 8.13 -2.00 34.54
CA PHE A 702 8.83 -1.29 33.47
C PHE A 702 9.64 -2.23 32.56
N LYS A 703 10.31 -3.24 33.12
CA LYS A 703 11.00 -4.28 32.34
C LYS A 703 10.07 -5.05 31.42
N GLU A 704 8.88 -5.41 31.91
CA GLU A 704 7.87 -6.12 31.14
C GLU A 704 7.26 -5.24 30.05
N THR A 705 7.11 -3.95 30.34
CA THR A 705 6.69 -2.97 29.32
C THR A 705 7.70 -2.92 28.17
N LEU A 706 9.00 -2.80 28.47
CA LEU A 706 10.05 -2.79 27.44
C LEU A 706 10.18 -4.14 26.71
N ARG A 707 9.79 -5.24 27.35
CA ARG A 707 9.74 -6.57 26.72
C ARG A 707 8.70 -6.61 25.61
N LEU A 708 7.47 -6.17 25.91
CA LEU A 708 6.38 -6.16 24.94
C LEU A 708 6.52 -5.04 23.91
N TRP A 709 6.99 -3.87 24.35
CA TRP A 709 6.95 -2.62 23.58
C TRP A 709 8.32 -1.93 23.55
N PRO A 710 9.36 -2.56 22.95
CA PRO A 710 10.68 -1.94 22.86
C PRO A 710 10.64 -0.67 22.00
N PRO A 711 11.03 0.50 22.55
CA PRO A 711 10.90 1.80 21.86
C PRO A 711 12.00 2.06 20.82
N ALA A 712 13.01 1.20 20.72
CA ALA A 712 14.11 1.37 19.80
C ALA A 712 14.60 0.03 19.25
N GLY A 713 15.06 0.05 17.99
CA GLY A 713 15.70 -1.08 17.33
C GLY A 713 17.13 -0.73 16.91
N THR A 714 17.97 -1.74 16.75
CA THR A 714 19.38 -1.55 16.42
C THR A 714 19.76 -2.23 15.12
N ALA A 715 19.82 -1.45 14.04
CA ALA A 715 20.40 -1.89 12.78
C ALA A 715 21.93 -1.73 12.80
N ARG A 716 22.64 -2.73 12.28
CA ARG A 716 24.08 -2.76 12.07
C ARG A 716 24.38 -3.02 10.60
N PHE A 717 25.54 -2.59 10.14
CA PHE A 717 26.07 -2.93 8.83
C PHE A 717 27.31 -3.79 9.01
N VAL A 718 27.40 -4.89 8.26
CA VAL A 718 28.59 -5.73 8.23
C VAL A 718 29.38 -5.38 6.96
N PRO A 719 30.55 -4.74 7.08
CA PRO A 719 31.40 -4.47 5.92
C PRO A 719 31.70 -5.74 5.12
N PRO A 720 31.69 -5.66 3.77
CA PRO A 720 32.12 -6.79 2.95
C PRO A 720 33.57 -7.20 3.26
N GLY A 721 33.82 -8.51 3.40
CA GLY A 721 35.16 -9.04 3.66
C GLY A 721 35.60 -9.00 5.12
N LEU A 722 34.70 -8.67 6.05
CA LEU A 722 34.97 -8.74 7.50
C LEU A 722 35.06 -10.20 7.99
N GLY A 723 34.47 -11.16 7.26
CA GLY A 723 34.43 -12.56 7.64
C GLY A 723 33.50 -12.85 8.82
N MET A 724 32.45 -12.05 9.00
CA MET A 724 31.54 -12.22 10.12
C MET A 724 30.59 -13.40 9.87
N THR A 725 30.69 -14.43 10.72
CA THR A 725 29.76 -15.56 10.72
C THR A 725 28.96 -15.64 12.01
N VAL A 726 27.77 -16.21 11.92
CA VAL A 726 26.92 -16.55 13.06
C VAL A 726 26.53 -18.02 12.99
N LYS A 727 26.42 -18.66 14.16
CA LYS A 727 26.04 -20.06 14.29
C LYS A 727 24.66 -20.20 14.92
N THR A 728 23.82 -21.03 14.33
CA THR A 728 22.52 -21.41 14.91
C THR A 728 22.69 -22.52 15.94
N ALA A 729 21.64 -22.77 16.74
CA ALA A 729 21.59 -23.90 17.64
C ALA A 729 21.68 -25.26 16.93
N SER A 730 21.29 -25.36 15.65
CA SER A 730 21.45 -26.55 14.80
C SER A 730 22.91 -26.78 14.35
N GLY A 731 23.82 -25.84 14.62
CA GLY A 731 25.23 -25.90 14.20
C GLY A 731 25.48 -25.36 12.79
N GLU A 732 24.46 -24.83 12.11
CA GLU A 732 24.61 -24.19 10.80
C GLU A 732 25.30 -22.84 10.94
N GLU A 733 26.19 -22.53 10.01
CA GLU A 733 26.99 -21.31 10.03
C GLU A 733 26.62 -20.43 8.83
N TYR A 734 26.25 -19.17 9.09
CA TYR A 734 25.86 -18.20 8.09
C TYR A 734 26.81 -17.02 8.08
N SER A 735 27.29 -16.64 6.89
CA SER A 735 28.04 -15.39 6.71
C SER A 735 27.08 -14.21 6.64
N LEU A 736 27.41 -13.12 7.34
CA LEU A 736 26.66 -11.87 7.33
C LEU A 736 27.38 -10.76 6.55
N ASP A 737 28.49 -11.07 5.87
CA ASP A 737 29.30 -10.09 5.15
C ASP A 737 28.51 -9.32 4.08
N GLY A 738 28.63 -8.00 4.11
CA GLY A 738 27.94 -7.10 3.18
C GLY A 738 26.44 -6.93 3.47
N LEU A 739 25.90 -7.54 4.53
CA LEU A 739 24.48 -7.48 4.86
C LEU A 739 24.19 -6.44 5.94
N HIS A 740 22.96 -5.95 5.90
CA HIS A 740 22.39 -5.16 6.97
C HIS A 740 21.79 -6.10 8.01
N VAL A 741 22.15 -5.95 9.28
CA VAL A 741 21.71 -6.85 10.34
C VAL A 741 20.79 -6.10 11.27
N TYR A 742 19.56 -6.60 11.42
CA TYR A 742 18.55 -6.00 12.29
C TYR A 742 18.14 -6.99 13.38
N ASN A 743 18.59 -6.72 14.61
CA ASN A 743 18.16 -7.46 15.80
C ASN A 743 16.72 -7.06 16.14
N CYS A 744 15.74 -7.92 15.83
CA CYS A 744 14.34 -7.63 16.03
C CYS A 744 13.93 -7.92 17.48
N ALA A 745 14.12 -6.94 18.37
CA ALA A 745 13.80 -7.08 19.79
C ALA A 745 12.33 -7.48 20.03
N THR A 746 11.38 -6.98 19.24
CA THR A 746 9.96 -7.35 19.34
C THR A 746 9.73 -8.84 19.16
N ILE A 747 10.45 -9.49 18.25
CA ILE A 747 10.35 -10.94 18.02
C ILE A 747 11.10 -11.70 19.13
N ILE A 748 12.36 -11.34 19.39
CA ILE A 748 13.21 -12.02 20.38
C ILE A 748 12.54 -12.02 21.77
N GLN A 749 11.98 -10.89 22.18
CA GLN A 749 11.39 -10.70 23.50
C GLN A 749 9.99 -11.30 23.66
N ARG A 750 9.43 -11.88 22.59
CA ARG A 750 8.11 -12.53 22.55
C ARG A 750 8.22 -13.97 22.03
N ASP A 751 9.40 -14.57 22.07
CA ASP A 751 9.59 -15.96 21.68
C ASP A 751 8.92 -16.89 22.70
N PRO A 752 7.90 -17.68 22.32
CA PRO A 752 7.25 -18.63 23.23
C PRO A 752 8.20 -19.72 23.74
N ALA A 753 9.30 -20.01 23.05
CA ALA A 753 10.32 -20.93 23.56
C ALA A 753 11.00 -20.41 24.84
N ILE A 754 11.03 -19.09 25.03
CA ILE A 754 11.68 -18.43 26.16
C ILE A 754 10.65 -17.99 27.20
N TYR A 755 9.53 -17.41 26.76
CA TYR A 755 8.53 -16.78 27.62
C TYR A 755 7.28 -17.65 27.84
N GLY A 756 7.24 -18.84 27.25
CA GLY A 756 6.12 -19.79 27.33
C GLY A 756 4.84 -19.26 26.69
N ASP A 757 3.70 -19.82 27.09
CA ASP A 757 2.35 -19.42 26.63
C ASP A 757 1.99 -17.97 26.97
N SER A 758 2.79 -17.34 27.83
CA SER A 758 2.66 -15.95 28.26
C SER A 758 3.52 -14.95 27.49
N SER A 759 4.07 -15.37 26.34
CA SER A 759 4.96 -14.56 25.50
C SER A 759 4.36 -13.22 25.06
N ASP A 760 3.06 -13.14 24.87
CA ASP A 760 2.38 -11.91 24.43
C ASP A 760 1.61 -11.22 25.56
N ASP A 761 1.66 -11.76 26.78
CA ASP A 761 0.94 -11.24 27.93
C ASP A 761 1.83 -10.33 28.78
N PHE A 762 1.24 -9.28 29.31
CA PHE A 762 1.87 -8.44 30.33
C PHE A 762 1.91 -9.13 31.70
N VAL A 763 3.06 -9.71 32.06
CA VAL A 763 3.27 -10.44 33.32
C VAL A 763 4.55 -9.92 34.02
N PRO A 764 4.45 -8.84 34.82
CA PRO A 764 5.60 -8.32 35.57
C PRO A 764 6.24 -9.33 36.52
N GLU A 765 5.45 -10.24 37.10
CA GLU A 765 5.87 -11.23 38.10
C GLU A 765 7.03 -12.10 37.63
N ARG A 766 7.22 -12.28 36.31
CA ARG A 766 8.33 -13.05 35.74
C ARG A 766 9.72 -12.50 36.10
N TRP A 767 9.80 -11.23 36.50
CA TRP A 767 11.06 -10.56 36.82
C TRP A 767 11.40 -10.56 38.33
N LEU A 768 10.56 -11.19 39.15
CA LEU A 768 10.73 -11.26 40.61
C LEU A 768 11.39 -12.58 41.04
N GLU A 769 11.85 -12.64 42.29
CA GLU A 769 12.36 -13.87 42.88
C GLU A 769 11.29 -14.97 42.87
N GLY A 770 11.61 -16.14 42.30
CA GLY A 770 10.65 -17.23 42.07
C GLY A 770 9.93 -17.19 40.71
N GLY A 771 10.22 -16.20 39.85
CA GLY A 771 9.76 -16.14 38.46
C GLY A 771 10.47 -17.13 37.52
N SER A 772 10.12 -17.10 36.23
CA SER A 772 10.73 -17.94 35.20
C SER A 772 12.21 -17.63 35.00
N GLU A 773 13.06 -18.65 34.81
CA GLU A 773 14.46 -18.47 34.42
C GLU A 773 14.57 -17.99 32.98
N ILE A 774 14.59 -16.66 32.79
CA ILE A 774 14.72 -16.03 31.48
C ILE A 774 16.22 -15.84 31.17
N PRO A 775 16.72 -16.33 30.02
CA PRO A 775 18.09 -16.08 29.60
C PRO A 775 18.38 -14.58 29.54
N VAL A 776 19.49 -14.15 30.16
CA VAL A 776 19.90 -12.74 30.22
C VAL A 776 20.07 -12.12 28.83
N THR A 777 20.39 -12.94 27.82
CA THR A 777 20.55 -12.55 26.41
C THR A 777 19.23 -12.27 25.69
N ALA A 778 18.10 -12.79 26.20
CA ALA A 778 16.77 -12.65 25.60
C ALA A 778 16.09 -11.31 25.89
N TRP A 779 16.39 -10.68 27.03
CA TRP A 779 15.87 -9.33 27.34
C TRP A 779 16.77 -8.24 26.74
N ARG A 780 16.19 -7.39 25.88
CA ARG A 780 16.91 -6.44 25.03
C ARG A 780 16.31 -5.02 25.03
N GLY A 781 15.68 -4.61 26.14
CA GLY A 781 15.00 -3.31 26.26
C GLY A 781 15.87 -2.06 26.06
N PHE A 782 17.18 -2.15 26.32
CA PHE A 782 18.15 -1.05 26.17
C PHE A 782 19.29 -1.37 25.19
N GLU A 783 19.16 -2.46 24.43
CA GLU A 783 20.25 -3.16 23.73
C GLU A 783 21.40 -3.61 24.67
N ARG A 784 22.27 -4.50 24.18
CA ARG A 784 23.31 -5.19 24.95
C ARG A 784 24.70 -4.92 24.38
N GLY A 785 25.73 -5.32 25.13
CA GLY A 785 27.13 -5.18 24.72
C GLY A 785 27.67 -3.77 24.94
N PRO A 786 28.83 -3.43 24.35
CA PRO A 786 29.48 -2.14 24.60
C PRO A 786 28.63 -0.93 24.18
N ARG A 787 27.72 -1.14 23.23
CA ARG A 787 26.79 -0.14 22.67
C ARG A 787 25.44 -0.03 23.40
N ASN A 788 25.29 -0.65 24.58
CA ASN A 788 24.09 -0.50 25.40
C ASN A 788 23.75 0.98 25.69
N CYS A 789 22.47 1.25 25.91
CA CYS A 789 21.97 2.60 26.14
C CYS A 789 22.72 3.31 27.28
N ILE A 790 23.26 4.51 27.00
CA ILE A 790 23.89 5.36 28.03
C ILE A 790 22.89 5.87 29.07
N GLY A 791 21.64 6.11 28.65
CA GLY A 791 20.57 6.62 29.49
C GLY A 791 19.77 5.55 30.21
N GLN A 792 20.20 4.28 30.21
CA GLN A 792 19.46 3.17 30.83
C GLN A 792 19.12 3.47 32.30
N GLU A 793 20.12 3.88 33.08
CA GLU A 793 19.93 4.16 34.52
C GLU A 793 19.00 5.34 34.77
N LEU A 794 19.03 6.34 33.89
CA LEU A 794 18.11 7.47 33.94
C LEU A 794 16.68 7.03 33.61
N ALA A 795 16.47 6.30 32.53
CA ALA A 795 15.14 5.81 32.14
C ALA A 795 14.52 4.91 33.22
N MET A 796 15.32 4.04 33.84
CA MET A 796 14.87 3.21 34.97
C MET A 796 14.50 4.07 36.20
N LEU A 797 15.28 5.10 36.51
CA LEU A 797 14.99 6.02 37.61
C LEU A 797 13.73 6.85 37.34
N GLU A 798 13.60 7.41 36.14
CA GLU A 798 12.41 8.13 35.70
C GLU A 798 11.16 7.26 35.82
N ALA A 799 11.20 6.05 35.27
CA ALA A 799 10.07 5.12 35.35
C ALA A 799 9.66 4.83 36.79
N LYS A 800 10.62 4.56 37.69
CA LYS A 800 10.35 4.32 39.12
C LYS A 800 9.75 5.53 39.82
N VAL A 801 10.29 6.72 39.57
CA VAL A 801 9.80 7.94 40.21
C VAL A 801 8.39 8.26 39.72
N VAL A 802 8.18 8.24 38.41
CA VAL A 802 6.89 8.58 37.79
C VAL A 802 5.83 7.54 38.20
N ILE A 803 6.14 6.24 38.17
CA ILE A 803 5.18 5.22 38.58
C ILE A 803 4.87 5.24 40.08
N ALA A 804 5.83 5.61 40.94
CA ALA A 804 5.59 5.76 42.37
C ALA A 804 4.63 6.92 42.68
N LEU A 805 4.73 8.01 41.92
CA LEU A 805 3.83 9.17 42.03
C LEU A 805 2.44 8.89 41.43
N VAL A 806 2.40 8.22 40.28
CA VAL A 806 1.16 8.06 39.49
C VAL A 806 0.39 6.78 39.86
N GLY A 807 1.07 5.65 40.04
CA GLY A 807 0.45 4.32 40.07
C GLY A 807 -0.55 4.09 41.20
N ARG A 808 -0.37 4.79 42.33
CA ARG A 808 -1.32 4.79 43.45
C ARG A 808 -2.37 5.89 43.38
N TYR A 809 -2.11 6.98 42.65
CA TYR A 809 -2.90 8.21 42.67
C TYR A 809 -3.87 8.34 41.48
N VAL A 810 -3.52 7.79 40.33
CA VAL A 810 -4.28 7.98 39.08
C VAL A 810 -4.75 6.63 38.54
N ASP A 811 -6.02 6.54 38.18
CA ASP A 811 -6.58 5.49 37.32
C ASP A 811 -6.66 6.00 35.88
N PHE A 812 -5.98 5.33 34.95
CA PHE A 812 -6.08 5.64 33.53
C PHE A 812 -7.18 4.80 32.87
N ILE A 813 -7.94 5.43 31.97
CA ILE A 813 -9.01 4.79 31.21
C ILE A 813 -8.76 5.04 29.72
N LYS A 814 -8.49 3.97 28.96
CA LYS A 814 -8.27 4.08 27.51
C LYS A 814 -9.54 4.49 26.77
N VAL A 815 -9.41 5.44 25.85
CA VAL A 815 -10.49 5.92 24.97
C VAL A 815 -10.17 5.58 23.52
N GLY A 816 -11.13 5.05 22.77
CA GLY A 816 -10.96 4.68 21.36
C GLY A 816 -10.32 3.30 21.18
N LEU A 817 -9.35 3.19 20.26
CA LEU A 817 -8.63 1.93 20.01
C LEU A 817 -7.96 1.42 21.30
N GLY A 818 -8.00 0.11 21.57
CA GLY A 818 -7.48 -0.45 22.83
C GLY A 818 -8.37 -0.26 24.06
N SER A 819 -9.57 0.33 23.91
CA SER A 819 -10.49 0.46 25.03
C SER A 819 -10.97 -0.91 25.50
N VAL A 820 -11.23 -0.99 26.81
CA VAL A 820 -11.66 -2.22 27.47
C VAL A 820 -13.09 -2.58 27.05
N SER A 821 -13.30 -3.83 26.66
CA SER A 821 -14.62 -4.38 26.36
C SER A 821 -15.43 -4.52 27.64
N LEU A 822 -16.70 -4.12 27.59
CA LEU A 822 -17.64 -4.25 28.70
C LEU A 822 -18.49 -5.53 28.55
N ASP A 823 -18.80 -6.15 29.68
CA ASP A 823 -19.74 -7.27 29.76
C ASP A 823 -21.20 -6.79 29.69
N LYS A 824 -22.15 -7.73 29.72
CA LYS A 824 -23.60 -7.42 29.67
C LYS A 824 -24.09 -6.56 30.85
N ALA A 825 -23.32 -6.48 31.94
CA ALA A 825 -23.60 -5.66 33.11
C ALA A 825 -22.86 -4.30 33.08
N GLY A 826 -22.17 -3.98 31.98
CA GLY A 826 -21.40 -2.75 31.81
C GLY A 826 -20.08 -2.73 32.58
N LYS A 827 -19.57 -3.88 33.03
CA LYS A 827 -18.28 -3.99 33.73
C LYS A 827 -17.17 -4.47 32.79
N PRO A 828 -15.90 -4.07 33.03
CA PRO A 828 -14.76 -4.60 32.30
C PRO A 828 -14.73 -6.13 32.22
N ALA A 829 -14.77 -6.69 31.01
CA ALA A 829 -14.72 -8.12 30.79
C ALA A 829 -13.27 -8.63 30.91
N LEU A 830 -13.03 -9.62 31.78
CA LEU A 830 -11.74 -10.29 31.88
C LEU A 830 -11.59 -11.36 30.80
N ASP A 831 -10.36 -11.53 30.31
CA ASP A 831 -9.96 -12.67 29.50
C ASP A 831 -9.60 -13.88 30.37
N ARG A 832 -9.24 -14.99 29.72
CA ARG A 832 -8.86 -16.24 30.41
C ARG A 832 -7.58 -16.11 31.24
N LYS A 833 -6.83 -15.03 31.06
CA LYS A 833 -5.52 -14.77 31.66
C LYS A 833 -5.57 -13.67 32.73
N GLY A 834 -6.77 -13.16 33.06
CA GLY A 834 -6.97 -12.15 34.10
C GLY A 834 -6.64 -10.72 33.67
N GLN A 835 -6.53 -10.45 32.37
CA GLN A 835 -6.44 -9.10 31.81
C GLN A 835 -7.79 -8.66 31.26
N TYR A 836 -8.05 -7.37 31.23
CA TYR A 836 -9.23 -6.86 30.57
C TYR A 836 -9.14 -7.10 29.05
N LYS A 837 -10.21 -7.67 28.49
CA LYS A 837 -10.42 -7.77 27.05
C LYS A 837 -10.51 -6.37 26.47
N VAL A 838 -9.95 -6.19 25.27
CA VAL A 838 -10.03 -4.93 24.53
C VAL A 838 -10.86 -5.13 23.27
N GLU A 839 -11.61 -4.11 22.86
CA GLU A 839 -12.46 -4.19 21.66
C GLU A 839 -11.63 -4.37 20.39
N GLN A 840 -10.49 -3.68 20.34
CA GLN A 840 -9.51 -3.75 19.26
C GLN A 840 -8.10 -3.60 19.86
N PRO A 841 -7.09 -4.37 19.39
CA PRO A 841 -5.74 -4.28 19.93
C PRO A 841 -5.06 -2.97 19.55
N MET A 842 -4.36 -2.36 20.51
CA MET A 842 -3.41 -1.28 20.22
C MET A 842 -2.17 -1.84 19.53
N TYR A 843 -1.60 -1.07 18.61
CA TYR A 843 -0.36 -1.41 17.94
C TYR A 843 0.52 -0.16 17.73
N PRO A 844 1.84 -0.34 17.63
CA PRO A 844 2.76 0.73 17.30
C PRO A 844 2.76 1.02 15.78
N THR A 845 2.91 2.27 15.40
CA THR A 845 3.21 2.69 14.03
C THR A 845 4.64 3.21 13.93
N ARG A 846 5.30 2.90 12.81
CA ARG A 846 6.65 3.38 12.53
C ARG A 846 6.60 4.85 12.14
N GLN A 847 7.16 5.71 12.98
CA GLN A 847 7.56 7.07 12.62
C GLN A 847 9.10 7.08 12.61
N VAL A 848 9.72 7.90 13.47
CA VAL A 848 11.15 7.77 13.82
C VAL A 848 11.36 6.64 14.84
N THR A 849 10.42 6.54 15.77
CA THR A 849 10.32 5.54 16.85
C THR A 849 8.94 4.87 16.76
N PRO A 850 8.73 3.69 17.36
CA PRO A 850 7.45 2.97 17.32
C PRO A 850 6.46 3.60 18.31
N LYS A 851 5.63 4.53 17.83
CA LYS A 851 4.64 5.25 18.66
C LYS A 851 3.28 4.55 18.66
N PRO A 852 2.48 4.67 19.73
CA PRO A 852 1.10 4.18 19.74
C PRO A 852 0.29 4.82 18.61
N VAL A 853 -0.46 4.02 17.85
CA VAL A 853 -1.15 4.44 16.61
C VAL A 853 -2.04 5.68 16.76
N ASP A 854 -2.75 5.81 17.88
CA ASP A 854 -3.70 6.91 18.12
C ASP A 854 -3.17 7.97 19.10
N GLY A 855 -1.86 7.92 19.43
CA GLY A 855 -1.27 8.78 20.45
C GLY A 855 -1.64 8.40 21.89
N MET A 856 -2.16 7.19 22.11
CA MET A 856 -2.55 6.65 23.42
C MET A 856 -3.58 7.54 24.11
N MET A 857 -4.74 7.70 23.47
CA MET A 857 -5.81 8.56 24.01
C MET A 857 -6.40 7.97 25.31
N MET A 858 -6.34 8.75 26.39
CA MET A 858 -6.70 8.34 27.75
C MET A 858 -7.58 9.37 28.44
N LYS A 859 -8.34 8.94 29.45
CA LYS A 859 -8.85 9.77 30.54
C LYS A 859 -8.09 9.42 31.81
N ALA A 860 -7.91 10.40 32.69
CA ALA A 860 -7.36 10.20 34.03
C ALA A 860 -8.50 10.35 35.04
N HIS A 861 -8.46 9.54 36.10
CA HIS A 861 -9.31 9.67 37.27
C HIS A 861 -8.43 9.73 38.52
N ILE A 862 -8.55 10.80 39.30
CA ILE A 862 -7.77 10.98 40.52
C ILE A 862 -8.44 10.24 41.69
N ARG A 863 -7.66 9.42 42.39
CA ARG A 863 -8.13 8.68 43.57
C ARG A 863 -8.08 9.57 44.82
N HIS A 864 -9.12 9.49 45.63
CA HIS A 864 -9.26 10.23 46.89
C HIS A 864 -9.16 9.34 48.11
#